data_AF-A0A9W8IMI7-F1
#
_entry.id   AF-A0A9W8IMI7-F1
#
_cell.length_a   1.000
_cell.length_b   1.000
_cell.length_c   1.000
_cell.angle_alpha   90.00
_cell.angle_beta   90.00
_cell.angle_gamma   90.00
#
_symmetry.space_group_name_H-M   'P 1'
#
loop_
_entity.id
_entity.type
_entity.pdbx_description
1 polymer ?
#
loop_
_entity_poly.entity_id
_entity_poly.type
_entity_poly.pdbx_seq_one_letter_code
_entity_poly.pdbx_strand_id
1 'polypeptide(L)'
;MAPLVDEIRVKTVGNDNRPKLHIQHFGDLTSRLYQLACRIGYEYALTTVDYMRLQLDMICNLSHVRYASESYVDHTQQFLQLVRKNALTFQSLVLDCKHDIDMLGLVQDADDNDVAYPCLLTLKLWARFYSDELKRPVFHGAAPFPILRQLHNHLGCPFANNTFFRGNAATLEQLDLWLDRLSMSMLRKCKVFKPGSHLKLKMAKLWHADSFGLELFASPAEALQFMYSIGSGAAVREYAHYRNRQDQIYKPSSFGDYACIQVLTLPTLRSELWDVITLIRSLPLLSDLCTSLPSLGAMPDGVTMDGLPEHIRSNYAPMGRRFRCWHLDKGYDHNYGELATCVLLLALACPNFDYAAFSCRNRKQFMNAMQVKIAKPEFGQDAPRLSRHRHSPLQALLPLRHLSSHSPAGPSPDIQRAIVEEVRIFQQQDKSIPWYRLGAKYCLSIDVLQTIYDQAEVDAQKRQQQSELVTRSVERHFDHAHGQCNWEAVASEVDIPLIECLDLFDASNTTIQPRSLIEAYGGWSDTDMARLNRFIAANYTDGSTIDWRLAGAYMNVDSLECQRVGLGTFRGPINEVGYRRICEFRDSGLKWKDVHQHFLQYPNFIQLQSRFMWAKAKLEGRTAARPSTKLADTERERMKGLINRYVQSTTRSELVDIIQRELPNRPLSDIRLLSKQYVNELKTGHIRAGQMTQLRELVSEYGEDWDRIGETLGVLPSRARHNWLESGGYAGDHSAWSLDEMRQLQRLIDSGVKPQEAAKLLGMKSNRSCRAKTSNAKLSASKRRANDSLSGTFWAATDDETLLKMIDGSTMSTAAKWEQVSVALGRSVLACKHRFTVVNRDRRQVTDDRESIVTSEVQRQFESSGAADWPQVSQATGLGLRECLELSQYDVGKARWHYDPDSFSQSMVDCMTDFIKEYYPAPVPVKYRAVSNYMWVAMEDCIRIHDILQGKFTWTEAGYKRAIALRAQGLTFKEVARHFSPTLTANNVVSALKRYSSPKSVRESISADELKEISKLVDEYAGKYPVVEIVAKICTMLNLGHRSDHYWLIIPRIVAHPHYQAKLRDIDYNDLANRIAMGRTTAKLAAKELDLPRYALVSRLKGLNSKLFSPKWTEEEIRKLVDYMQTCDSKPDFVYFSKILGTKSPKQCNPKVSELRRKGVLPGMPKV
;
A
#
# COMPACT_ATOMS: atom_id res chain seq x y z
N MET A 1 -33.58 28.34 -14.99
CA MET A 1 -32.19 27.84 -14.92
C MET A 1 -31.98 26.51 -15.66
N ALA A 2 -33.02 25.72 -15.96
CA ALA A 2 -32.90 24.35 -16.48
C ALA A 2 -32.41 24.11 -17.94
N PRO A 3 -32.38 25.06 -18.90
CA PRO A 3 -32.06 24.70 -20.30
C PRO A 3 -30.60 24.94 -20.73
N LEU A 4 -29.62 25.09 -19.82
CA LEU A 4 -28.25 25.55 -20.17
C LEU A 4 -27.10 24.60 -19.82
N VAL A 5 -27.37 23.35 -19.44
CA VAL A 5 -26.31 22.38 -19.07
C VAL A 5 -26.33 21.19 -20.03
N ASP A 6 -25.43 21.17 -21.00
CA ASP A 6 -25.34 20.09 -22.00
C ASP A 6 -24.39 18.94 -21.56
N GLU A 7 -23.37 19.23 -20.75
CA GLU A 7 -22.37 18.26 -20.27
C GLU A 7 -22.15 18.35 -18.75
N ILE A 8 -22.12 17.19 -18.08
CA ILE A 8 -21.71 17.09 -16.66
C ILE A 8 -20.53 16.14 -16.51
N ARG A 9 -19.49 16.58 -15.78
CA ARG A 9 -18.33 15.79 -15.38
C ARG A 9 -18.28 15.62 -13.87
N VAL A 10 -18.47 14.41 -13.39
CA VAL A 10 -18.32 14.11 -11.95
C VAL A 10 -16.96 13.44 -11.74
N LYS A 11 -16.08 14.04 -10.94
CA LYS A 11 -14.78 13.46 -10.58
C LYS A 11 -14.58 13.49 -9.07
N THR A 12 -14.51 12.33 -8.43
CA THR A 12 -14.07 12.25 -7.02
C THR A 12 -12.55 12.34 -6.98
N VAL A 13 -11.98 13.37 -6.33
CA VAL A 13 -10.53 13.57 -6.23
C VAL A 13 -10.09 13.51 -4.76
N GLY A 14 -9.30 12.50 -4.38
CA GLY A 14 -8.53 12.48 -3.13
C GLY A 14 -8.99 11.54 -2.01
N ASN A 15 -8.06 11.26 -1.08
CA ASN A 15 -8.21 10.41 0.13
C ASN A 15 -9.19 10.95 1.19
N ASP A 16 -9.88 12.06 0.95
CA ASP A 16 -10.62 12.80 1.97
C ASP A 16 -12.13 12.44 2.04
N ASN A 17 -12.58 11.37 1.39
CA ASN A 17 -13.99 10.90 1.42
C ASN A 17 -15.04 11.99 1.12
N ARG A 18 -14.70 13.06 0.38
CA ARG A 18 -15.65 14.12 0.00
C ARG A 18 -15.67 14.28 -1.53
N PRO A 19 -16.82 14.04 -2.20
CA PRO A 19 -16.94 14.28 -3.64
C PRO A 19 -16.83 15.78 -3.93
N LYS A 20 -16.07 16.15 -4.96
CA LYS A 20 -16.11 17.49 -5.57
C LYS A 20 -16.87 17.39 -6.88
N LEU A 21 -18.01 18.07 -6.99
CA LEU A 21 -18.76 18.17 -8.23
C LEU A 21 -18.11 19.26 -9.10
N HIS A 22 -17.55 18.89 -10.25
CA HIS A 22 -17.01 19.85 -11.22
C HIS A 22 -18.00 20.00 -12.39
N ILE A 23 -18.99 20.90 -12.24
CA ILE A 23 -19.89 21.25 -13.33
C ILE A 23 -19.14 22.17 -14.30
N GLN A 24 -18.74 21.66 -15.47
CA GLN A 24 -18.14 22.45 -16.55
C GLN A 24 -19.22 22.83 -17.56
N HIS A 25 -19.94 23.91 -17.28
CA HIS A 25 -20.48 24.89 -18.24
C HIS A 25 -21.39 25.89 -17.51
N PHE A 26 -21.00 27.16 -17.46
CA PHE A 26 -21.93 28.28 -17.24
C PHE A 26 -21.39 29.55 -17.89
N GLY A 27 -22.27 30.26 -18.62
CA GLY A 27 -22.06 31.68 -18.92
C GLY A 27 -21.98 32.52 -17.63
N ASP A 28 -21.37 33.69 -17.77
CA ASP A 28 -20.81 34.55 -16.71
C ASP A 28 -21.72 34.84 -15.49
N LEU A 29 -23.05 34.85 -15.68
CA LEU A 29 -24.03 35.16 -14.62
C LEU A 29 -24.19 34.04 -13.57
N THR A 30 -24.09 32.78 -13.99
CA THR A 30 -24.32 31.63 -13.08
C THR A 30 -23.08 31.27 -12.29
N SER A 31 -21.89 31.58 -12.82
CA SER A 31 -20.61 31.49 -12.10
C SER A 31 -20.60 32.43 -10.87
N ARG A 32 -21.15 33.65 -11.02
CA ARG A 32 -21.28 34.60 -9.91
C ARG A 32 -22.28 34.13 -8.85
N LEU A 33 -23.39 33.51 -9.24
CA LEU A 33 -24.37 32.95 -8.30
C LEU A 33 -23.86 31.69 -7.58
N TYR A 34 -23.08 30.83 -8.27
CA TYR A 34 -22.43 29.68 -7.65
C TYR A 34 -21.33 30.11 -6.67
N GLN A 35 -20.53 31.13 -7.00
CA GLN A 35 -19.55 31.72 -6.08
C GLN A 35 -20.22 32.40 -4.87
N LEU A 36 -21.38 33.04 -5.07
CA LEU A 36 -22.18 33.63 -4.00
C LEU A 36 -22.76 32.56 -3.07
N ALA A 37 -23.28 31.45 -3.63
CA ALA A 37 -23.78 30.32 -2.86
C ALA A 37 -22.66 29.57 -2.11
N CYS A 38 -21.48 29.42 -2.71
CA CYS A 38 -20.30 28.85 -2.04
C CYS A 38 -19.78 29.73 -0.90
N ARG A 39 -19.97 31.06 -0.97
CA ARG A 39 -19.68 31.98 0.13
C ARG A 39 -20.68 31.87 1.27
N ILE A 40 -21.96 31.64 0.98
CA ILE A 40 -23.03 31.54 1.99
C ILE A 40 -23.05 30.13 2.65
N GLY A 41 -22.68 29.07 1.92
CA GLY A 41 -22.72 27.68 2.42
C GLY A 41 -21.56 27.26 3.33
N TYR A 42 -20.51 28.08 3.49
CA TYR A 42 -19.34 27.70 4.30
C TYR A 42 -19.59 27.75 5.83
N GLU A 43 -20.71 28.30 6.28
CA GLU A 43 -21.06 28.38 7.71
C GLU A 43 -21.93 27.21 8.23
N TYR A 44 -22.44 26.32 7.37
CA TYR A 44 -23.33 25.21 7.78
C TYR A 44 -22.83 23.84 7.26
N ALA A 45 -22.00 23.16 8.05
CA ALA A 45 -21.30 21.94 7.64
C ALA A 45 -22.09 20.62 7.78
N LEU A 46 -23.41 20.60 7.60
CA LEU A 46 -24.22 19.37 7.75
C LEU A 46 -25.10 18.93 6.56
N THR A 47 -24.98 19.49 5.35
CA THR A 47 -25.85 19.10 4.22
C THR A 47 -25.18 18.99 2.84
N THR A 48 -23.90 18.58 2.74
CA THR A 48 -23.28 18.44 1.40
C THR A 48 -23.95 17.33 0.54
N VAL A 49 -24.44 16.25 1.15
CA VAL A 49 -25.13 15.15 0.44
C VAL A 49 -26.55 15.54 0.05
N ASP A 50 -27.32 16.15 0.96
CA ASP A 50 -28.68 16.61 0.67
C ASP A 50 -28.70 17.78 -0.32
N TYR A 51 -27.69 18.65 -0.29
CA TYR A 51 -27.52 19.73 -1.28
C TYR A 51 -27.18 19.17 -2.67
N MET A 52 -26.32 18.15 -2.76
CA MET A 52 -26.09 17.45 -4.03
C MET A 52 -27.35 16.75 -4.51
N ARG A 53 -28.12 16.11 -3.63
CA ARG A 53 -29.41 15.50 -3.98
C ARG A 53 -30.39 16.51 -4.57
N LEU A 54 -30.55 17.66 -3.92
CA LEU A 54 -31.41 18.76 -4.39
C LEU A 54 -30.95 19.35 -5.73
N GLN A 55 -29.64 19.48 -5.96
CA GLN A 55 -29.09 19.95 -7.23
C GLN A 55 -29.29 18.93 -8.36
N LEU A 56 -29.05 17.65 -8.09
CA LEU A 56 -29.23 16.57 -9.05
C LEU A 56 -30.71 16.38 -9.43
N ASP A 57 -31.62 16.55 -8.47
CA ASP A 57 -33.06 16.50 -8.70
C ASP A 57 -33.57 17.66 -9.57
N MET A 58 -32.78 18.72 -9.80
CA MET A 58 -33.16 19.81 -10.70
C MET A 58 -32.64 19.65 -12.14
N ILE A 59 -31.70 18.73 -12.36
CA ILE A 59 -31.04 18.56 -13.66
C ILE A 59 -31.84 17.58 -14.54
N CYS A 60 -32.35 18.08 -15.66
CA CYS A 60 -33.08 17.34 -16.69
C CYS A 60 -32.52 17.69 -18.08
N ASN A 61 -32.82 16.87 -19.09
CA ASN A 61 -32.44 17.06 -20.50
C ASN A 61 -30.93 17.04 -20.79
N LEU A 62 -30.12 16.34 -19.99
CA LEU A 62 -28.71 16.16 -20.29
C LEU A 62 -28.54 15.33 -21.57
N SER A 63 -27.61 15.75 -22.43
CA SER A 63 -27.23 15.01 -23.65
C SER A 63 -25.93 14.22 -23.47
N HIS A 64 -25.00 14.72 -22.66
CA HIS A 64 -23.68 14.11 -22.46
C HIS A 64 -23.31 14.02 -20.96
N VAL A 65 -22.96 12.83 -20.48
CA VAL A 65 -22.50 12.65 -19.10
C VAL A 65 -21.24 11.81 -19.03
N ARG A 66 -20.28 12.29 -18.23
CA ARG A 66 -19.08 11.54 -17.84
C ARG A 66 -18.95 11.45 -16.33
N TYR A 67 -18.94 10.22 -15.83
CA TYR A 67 -18.71 9.91 -14.42
C TYR A 67 -17.37 9.22 -14.26
N ALA A 68 -16.52 9.76 -13.37
CA ALA A 68 -15.25 9.17 -13.00
C ALA A 68 -15.15 9.05 -11.47
N SER A 69 -15.24 7.84 -10.93
CA SER A 69 -15.14 7.59 -9.49
C SER A 69 -13.87 6.85 -9.11
N GLU A 70 -13.17 7.44 -8.14
CA GLU A 70 -11.98 6.90 -7.51
C GLU A 70 -12.24 6.28 -6.13
N SER A 71 -13.44 6.46 -5.55
CA SER A 71 -13.79 6.07 -4.18
C SER A 71 -14.88 4.99 -4.10
N TYR A 72 -14.86 4.23 -3.00
CA TYR A 72 -15.78 3.13 -2.71
C TYR A 72 -17.23 3.62 -2.52
N VAL A 73 -18.11 3.24 -3.46
CA VAL A 73 -19.52 2.84 -3.29
C VAL A 73 -20.61 3.89 -2.95
N ASP A 74 -20.40 4.92 -2.14
CA ASP A 74 -21.55 5.66 -1.57
C ASP A 74 -22.35 6.57 -2.53
N HIS A 75 -21.85 6.86 -3.74
CA HIS A 75 -22.50 7.80 -4.66
C HIS A 75 -23.03 7.19 -5.96
N THR A 76 -22.83 5.89 -6.20
CA THR A 76 -23.19 5.25 -7.47
C THR A 76 -24.70 5.24 -7.70
N GLN A 77 -25.51 4.94 -6.67
CA GLN A 77 -26.97 4.88 -6.80
C GLN A 77 -27.59 6.26 -7.12
N GLN A 78 -27.12 7.31 -6.45
CA GLN A 78 -27.58 8.69 -6.71
C GLN A 78 -27.25 9.13 -8.14
N PHE A 79 -26.06 8.78 -8.61
CA PHE A 79 -25.66 9.07 -9.98
C PHE A 79 -26.49 8.26 -11.00
N LEU A 80 -26.75 6.98 -10.75
CA LEU A 80 -27.62 6.18 -11.62
C LEU A 80 -29.04 6.72 -11.69
N GLN A 81 -29.59 7.25 -10.59
CA GLN A 81 -30.89 7.95 -10.60
C GLN A 81 -30.87 9.16 -11.52
N LEU A 82 -29.83 10.01 -11.46
CA LEU A 82 -29.66 11.12 -12.40
C LEU A 82 -29.61 10.62 -13.85
N VAL A 83 -28.90 9.52 -14.10
CA VAL A 83 -28.78 8.95 -15.44
C VAL A 83 -30.14 8.46 -15.94
N ARG A 84 -30.90 7.72 -15.12
CA ARG A 84 -32.25 7.25 -15.48
C ARG A 84 -33.19 8.41 -15.77
N LYS A 85 -33.14 9.47 -14.97
CA LYS A 85 -33.97 10.66 -15.15
C LYS A 85 -33.76 11.35 -16.52
N ASN A 86 -32.57 11.23 -17.08
CA ASN A 86 -32.20 11.82 -18.36
C ASN A 86 -32.17 10.79 -19.51
N ALA A 87 -32.74 9.61 -19.31
CA ALA A 87 -32.65 8.50 -20.26
C ALA A 87 -33.19 8.86 -21.66
N LEU A 88 -34.25 9.67 -21.73
CA LEU A 88 -34.88 10.08 -22.99
C LEU A 88 -34.05 11.08 -23.80
N THR A 89 -33.11 11.79 -23.20
CA THR A 89 -32.34 12.86 -23.86
C THR A 89 -30.87 12.52 -24.09
N PHE A 90 -30.35 11.50 -23.40
CA PHE A 90 -28.92 11.17 -23.49
C PHE A 90 -28.51 10.70 -24.87
N GLN A 91 -27.41 11.26 -25.37
CA GLN A 91 -26.71 10.86 -26.58
C GLN A 91 -25.38 10.17 -26.27
N SER A 92 -24.72 10.53 -25.18
CA SER A 92 -23.43 9.96 -24.77
C SER A 92 -23.33 9.75 -23.26
N LEU A 93 -23.01 8.52 -22.86
CA LEU A 93 -22.81 8.15 -21.46
C LEU A 93 -21.44 7.50 -21.27
N VAL A 94 -20.66 8.02 -20.34
CA VAL A 94 -19.30 7.58 -20.06
C VAL A 94 -19.15 7.29 -18.56
N LEU A 95 -18.93 6.03 -18.20
CA LEU A 95 -18.76 5.56 -16.82
C LEU A 95 -17.34 5.01 -16.63
N ASP A 96 -16.53 5.68 -15.82
CA ASP A 96 -15.15 5.32 -15.48
C ASP A 96 -15.05 5.07 -13.96
N CYS A 97 -15.37 3.86 -13.52
CA CYS A 97 -15.48 3.54 -12.10
C CYS A 97 -14.34 2.62 -11.67
N LYS A 98 -13.63 2.94 -10.58
CA LYS A 98 -12.66 1.98 -10.03
C LYS A 98 -13.33 0.69 -9.50
N HIS A 99 -14.63 0.70 -9.24
CA HIS A 99 -15.36 -0.39 -8.62
C HIS A 99 -16.57 -0.82 -9.45
N ASP A 100 -17.09 -1.99 -9.13
CA ASP A 100 -18.29 -2.57 -9.75
C ASP A 100 -19.48 -1.61 -9.63
N ILE A 101 -20.03 -1.22 -10.77
CA ILE A 101 -21.27 -0.44 -10.86
C ILE A 101 -22.44 -1.43 -10.79
N ASP A 102 -23.51 -1.07 -10.08
CA ASP A 102 -24.78 -1.76 -10.20
C ASP A 102 -25.34 -1.54 -11.62
N MET A 103 -24.94 -2.44 -12.53
CA MET A 103 -25.34 -2.37 -13.92
C MET A 103 -26.82 -2.69 -14.12
N LEU A 104 -27.46 -3.37 -13.17
CA LEU A 104 -28.90 -3.56 -13.20
C LEU A 104 -29.61 -2.23 -12.96
N GLY A 105 -29.13 -1.45 -11.97
CA GLY A 105 -29.58 -0.08 -11.73
C GLY A 105 -29.31 0.92 -12.86
N LEU A 106 -28.64 0.54 -13.96
CA LEU A 106 -28.57 1.34 -15.19
C LEU A 106 -29.75 1.06 -16.13
N VAL A 107 -30.30 -0.15 -16.13
CA VAL A 107 -31.38 -0.57 -17.05
C VAL A 107 -32.71 -0.82 -16.35
N GLN A 108 -32.72 -0.81 -15.02
CA GLN A 108 -33.91 -0.87 -14.18
C GLN A 108 -33.90 0.29 -13.18
N ASP A 109 -35.09 0.83 -12.90
CA ASP A 109 -35.26 1.79 -11.82
C ASP A 109 -35.35 1.11 -10.44
N ALA A 110 -35.68 1.88 -9.39
CA ALA A 110 -35.77 1.33 -8.04
C ALA A 110 -37.04 0.47 -7.81
N ASP A 111 -38.00 0.54 -8.74
CA ASP A 111 -39.26 -0.18 -8.73
C ASP A 111 -39.25 -1.34 -9.76
N ASP A 112 -38.05 -1.76 -10.18
CA ASP A 112 -37.78 -2.78 -11.20
C ASP A 112 -38.36 -2.50 -12.60
N ASN A 113 -38.79 -1.26 -12.90
CA ASN A 113 -39.26 -0.90 -14.23
C ASN A 113 -38.09 -0.78 -15.21
N ASP A 114 -38.31 -1.23 -16.44
CA ASP A 114 -37.34 -1.11 -17.53
C ASP A 114 -37.06 0.36 -17.88
N VAL A 115 -35.78 0.73 -17.95
CA VAL A 115 -35.33 2.05 -18.41
C VAL A 115 -34.70 1.93 -19.79
N ALA A 116 -35.29 2.63 -20.76
CA ALA A 116 -34.78 2.70 -22.12
C ALA A 116 -34.14 4.07 -22.41
N TYR A 117 -33.08 4.05 -23.20
CA TYR A 117 -32.28 5.21 -23.62
C TYR A 117 -32.42 5.41 -25.14
N PRO A 118 -33.57 5.90 -25.63
CA PRO A 118 -33.90 5.94 -27.05
C PRO A 118 -33.02 6.87 -27.87
N CYS A 119 -32.28 7.79 -27.24
CA CYS A 119 -31.41 8.75 -27.92
C CYS A 119 -29.91 8.40 -27.80
N LEU A 120 -29.55 7.34 -27.05
CA LEU A 120 -28.15 7.08 -26.69
C LEU A 120 -27.38 6.49 -27.87
N LEU A 121 -26.43 7.27 -28.40
CA LEU A 121 -25.58 6.91 -29.52
C LEU A 121 -24.26 6.29 -29.07
N THR A 122 -23.72 6.73 -27.93
CA THR A 122 -22.41 6.32 -27.42
C THR A 122 -22.48 5.89 -25.96
N LEU A 123 -22.04 4.67 -25.67
CA LEU A 123 -21.89 4.15 -24.32
C LEU A 123 -20.45 3.72 -24.08
N LYS A 124 -19.81 4.28 -23.05
CA LYS A 124 -18.44 3.92 -22.63
C LYS A 124 -18.43 3.50 -21.18
N LEU A 125 -17.86 2.34 -20.90
CA LEU A 125 -17.80 1.72 -19.59
C LEU A 125 -16.37 1.27 -19.32
N TRP A 126 -15.77 1.73 -18.23
CA TRP A 126 -14.41 1.39 -17.79
C TRP A 126 -14.39 1.06 -16.30
N ALA A 127 -13.69 -0.01 -15.92
CA ALA A 127 -13.29 -0.25 -14.54
C ALA A 127 -11.89 -0.81 -14.45
N ARG A 128 -11.28 -0.56 -13.28
CA ARG A 128 -9.91 -0.97 -12.96
C ARG A 128 -9.84 -2.27 -12.17
N PHE A 129 -10.91 -2.64 -11.48
CA PHE A 129 -10.97 -3.84 -10.67
C PHE A 129 -12.24 -4.59 -11.02
N TYR A 130 -12.06 -5.85 -11.38
CA TYR A 130 -13.13 -6.80 -11.58
C TYR A 130 -13.18 -7.68 -10.33
N SER A 131 -14.34 -7.78 -9.68
CA SER A 131 -14.53 -8.86 -8.70
C SER A 131 -15.01 -10.12 -9.43
N ASP A 132 -14.32 -11.24 -9.20
CA ASP A 132 -14.63 -12.54 -9.80
C ASP A 132 -15.99 -13.10 -9.38
N GLU A 133 -16.60 -12.51 -8.36
CA GLU A 133 -17.87 -12.93 -7.76
C GLU A 133 -19.10 -12.21 -8.33
N LEU A 134 -18.94 -11.31 -9.32
CA LEU A 134 -20.07 -10.59 -9.90
C LEU A 134 -21.05 -11.54 -10.59
N LYS A 135 -22.12 -11.89 -9.87
CA LYS A 135 -23.34 -12.44 -10.44
C LYS A 135 -23.83 -11.48 -11.52
N ARG A 136 -23.69 -11.87 -12.78
CA ARG A 136 -24.17 -11.08 -13.93
C ARG A 136 -25.69 -11.10 -13.93
N PRO A 137 -26.37 -9.98 -13.70
CA PRO A 137 -27.83 -9.97 -13.73
C PRO A 137 -28.36 -10.35 -15.11
N VAL A 138 -29.54 -10.97 -15.11
CA VAL A 138 -30.33 -11.24 -16.31
C VAL A 138 -31.40 -10.15 -16.40
N PHE A 139 -31.25 -9.24 -17.36
CA PHE A 139 -32.30 -8.24 -17.62
C PHE A 139 -33.28 -8.77 -18.68
N HIS A 140 -34.55 -8.85 -18.33
CA HIS A 140 -35.61 -9.42 -19.18
C HIS A 140 -36.35 -8.38 -20.02
N GLY A 141 -36.10 -7.10 -19.78
CA GLY A 141 -36.81 -6.01 -20.41
C GLY A 141 -36.56 -5.79 -21.90
N ALA A 142 -37.23 -4.78 -22.44
CA ALA A 142 -37.09 -4.34 -23.82
C ALA A 142 -35.66 -3.83 -24.12
N ALA A 143 -35.38 -3.47 -25.38
CA ALA A 143 -34.06 -2.99 -25.79
C ALA A 143 -33.69 -1.66 -25.07
N PRO A 144 -32.74 -1.65 -24.13
CA PRO A 144 -32.45 -0.43 -23.37
C PRO A 144 -31.63 0.58 -24.18
N PHE A 145 -30.91 0.14 -25.22
CA PHE A 145 -30.06 1.00 -26.06
C PHE A 145 -30.36 0.79 -27.56
N PRO A 146 -31.57 1.10 -28.03
CA PRO A 146 -32.06 0.65 -29.34
C PRO A 146 -31.33 1.28 -30.54
N ILE A 147 -30.75 2.47 -30.39
CA ILE A 147 -30.06 3.18 -31.48
C ILE A 147 -28.55 3.34 -31.27
N LEU A 148 -27.96 2.53 -30.38
CA LEU A 148 -26.56 2.62 -30.03
C LEU A 148 -25.67 2.46 -31.28
N ARG A 149 -24.74 3.41 -31.48
CA ARG A 149 -23.77 3.42 -32.59
C ARG A 149 -22.37 3.04 -32.12
N GLN A 150 -22.00 3.39 -30.90
CA GLN A 150 -20.67 3.13 -30.33
C GLN A 150 -20.80 2.49 -28.95
N LEU A 151 -20.24 1.28 -28.80
CA LEU A 151 -20.14 0.59 -27.53
C LEU A 151 -18.67 0.37 -27.16
N HIS A 152 -18.23 1.01 -26.09
CA HIS A 152 -16.95 0.75 -25.45
C HIS A 152 -17.20 0.11 -24.09
N ASN A 153 -16.95 -1.18 -23.96
CA ASN A 153 -17.17 -1.90 -22.72
C ASN A 153 -15.89 -2.60 -22.26
N HIS A 154 -15.18 -1.93 -21.35
CA HIS A 154 -13.98 -2.42 -20.71
C HIS A 154 -14.27 -3.01 -19.31
N LEU A 155 -15.55 -3.14 -18.96
CA LEU A 155 -16.05 -3.80 -17.75
C LEU A 155 -16.36 -5.28 -17.97
N GLY A 156 -15.91 -5.89 -19.09
CA GLY A 156 -16.46 -7.15 -19.64
C GLY A 156 -17.99 -7.16 -19.68
N CYS A 157 -18.64 -8.24 -20.10
CA CYS A 157 -20.10 -8.17 -20.27
C CYS A 157 -20.81 -8.28 -18.91
N PRO A 158 -21.48 -7.21 -18.44
CA PRO A 158 -22.02 -7.19 -17.08
C PRO A 158 -23.34 -7.95 -16.96
N PHE A 159 -23.99 -8.28 -18.08
CA PHE A 159 -25.23 -9.04 -18.11
C PHE A 159 -24.97 -10.49 -18.52
N ALA A 160 -25.80 -11.41 -18.02
CA ALA A 160 -25.77 -12.83 -18.41
C ALA A 160 -26.48 -13.12 -19.74
N ASN A 161 -26.92 -12.08 -20.45
CA ASN A 161 -27.64 -12.15 -21.72
C ASN A 161 -27.28 -10.96 -22.64
N ASN A 162 -27.92 -10.87 -23.80
CA ASN A 162 -27.61 -9.90 -24.86
C ASN A 162 -28.10 -8.45 -24.62
N THR A 163 -28.33 -8.02 -23.38
CA THR A 163 -28.95 -6.71 -23.06
C THR A 163 -28.35 -5.53 -23.81
N PHE A 164 -27.02 -5.40 -23.88
CA PHE A 164 -26.37 -4.31 -24.62
C PHE A 164 -26.58 -4.32 -26.13
N PHE A 165 -26.96 -5.46 -26.71
CA PHE A 165 -27.06 -5.65 -28.15
C PHE A 165 -28.51 -5.78 -28.64
N ARG A 166 -29.49 -5.69 -27.73
CA ARG A 166 -30.90 -5.71 -28.12
C ARG A 166 -31.24 -4.42 -28.86
N GLY A 167 -31.85 -4.55 -30.03
CA GLY A 167 -32.38 -3.43 -30.83
C GLY A 167 -31.36 -2.69 -31.71
N ASN A 168 -30.06 -2.72 -31.40
CA ASN A 168 -29.06 -1.88 -32.08
C ASN A 168 -28.25 -2.56 -33.19
N ALA A 169 -28.62 -3.77 -33.61
CA ALA A 169 -27.95 -4.48 -34.70
C ALA A 169 -27.85 -3.67 -36.01
N ALA A 170 -28.86 -2.84 -36.31
CA ALA A 170 -28.90 -2.01 -37.51
C ALA A 170 -28.19 -0.64 -37.36
N THR A 171 -27.71 -0.30 -36.16
CA THR A 171 -27.11 1.01 -35.85
C THR A 171 -25.69 0.93 -35.34
N LEU A 172 -25.26 -0.20 -34.79
CA LEU A 172 -23.93 -0.36 -34.20
C LEU A 172 -22.83 -0.24 -35.26
N GLU A 173 -21.99 0.79 -35.13
CA GLU A 173 -20.90 1.12 -36.04
C GLU A 173 -19.53 0.83 -35.46
N GLN A 174 -19.40 0.94 -34.14
CA GLN A 174 -18.14 0.74 -33.43
C GLN A 174 -18.36 -0.12 -32.19
N LEU A 175 -17.53 -1.16 -32.09
CA LEU A 175 -17.50 -2.08 -30.97
C LEU A 175 -16.10 -2.11 -30.38
N ASP A 176 -15.99 -1.93 -29.08
CA ASP A 176 -14.75 -1.94 -28.33
C ASP A 176 -14.97 -2.70 -27.02
N LEU A 177 -14.59 -3.98 -26.96
CA LEU A 177 -14.94 -4.89 -25.87
C LEU A 177 -13.71 -5.46 -25.17
N TRP A 178 -13.74 -5.51 -23.86
CA TRP A 178 -12.90 -6.40 -23.07
C TRP A 178 -13.58 -7.76 -22.95
N LEU A 179 -12.88 -8.82 -23.35
CA LEU A 179 -13.43 -10.16 -23.45
C LEU A 179 -12.82 -11.07 -22.37
N ASP A 180 -13.67 -11.52 -21.46
CA ASP A 180 -13.43 -12.70 -20.63
C ASP A 180 -14.16 -13.93 -21.21
N ARG A 181 -13.86 -15.12 -20.68
CA ARG A 181 -14.44 -16.40 -21.16
C ARG A 181 -15.96 -16.43 -21.04
N LEU A 182 -16.49 -15.91 -19.94
CA LEU A 182 -17.93 -15.87 -19.66
C LEU A 182 -18.68 -14.95 -20.63
N SER A 183 -18.10 -13.80 -20.98
CA SER A 183 -18.64 -12.81 -21.90
C SER A 183 -18.70 -13.39 -23.30
N MET A 184 -17.64 -14.07 -23.73
CA MET A 184 -17.64 -14.73 -25.04
C MET A 184 -18.63 -15.89 -25.09
N SER A 185 -18.66 -16.74 -24.06
CA SER A 185 -19.64 -17.83 -23.95
C SER A 185 -21.07 -17.29 -24.03
N MET A 186 -21.37 -16.22 -23.29
CA MET A 186 -22.68 -15.56 -23.29
C MET A 186 -23.01 -14.98 -24.67
N LEU A 187 -22.10 -14.21 -25.29
CA LEU A 187 -22.35 -13.57 -26.59
C LEU A 187 -22.56 -14.61 -27.70
N ARG A 188 -21.83 -15.74 -27.65
CA ARG A 188 -22.04 -16.90 -28.53
C ARG A 188 -23.39 -17.57 -28.27
N LYS A 189 -23.72 -17.87 -27.01
CA LYS A 189 -24.99 -18.49 -26.60
C LYS A 189 -26.19 -17.66 -27.03
N CYS A 190 -26.11 -16.34 -26.86
CA CYS A 190 -27.15 -15.41 -27.29
C CYS A 190 -27.13 -15.13 -28.81
N LYS A 191 -26.13 -15.67 -29.53
CA LYS A 191 -25.93 -15.49 -30.97
C LYS A 191 -26.00 -14.01 -31.36
N VAL A 192 -25.30 -13.15 -30.61
CA VAL A 192 -25.29 -11.68 -30.84
C VAL A 192 -24.71 -11.33 -32.20
N PHE A 193 -23.65 -12.04 -32.60
CA PHE A 193 -22.92 -11.82 -33.85
C PHE A 193 -23.18 -12.95 -34.85
N LYS A 194 -24.44 -13.21 -35.19
CA LYS A 194 -24.72 -14.09 -36.34
C LYS A 194 -24.21 -13.42 -37.62
N PRO A 195 -23.71 -14.16 -38.62
CA PRO A 195 -23.39 -13.59 -39.92
C PRO A 195 -24.54 -12.71 -40.45
N GLY A 196 -24.23 -11.48 -40.87
CA GLY A 196 -25.19 -10.52 -41.40
C GLY A 196 -25.99 -9.70 -40.37
N SER A 197 -25.80 -9.91 -39.06
CA SER A 197 -26.58 -9.18 -38.03
C SER A 197 -26.17 -7.71 -37.85
N HIS A 198 -24.87 -7.39 -37.90
CA HIS A 198 -24.36 -6.02 -37.66
C HIS A 198 -23.75 -5.42 -38.93
N LEU A 199 -24.56 -5.20 -39.97
CA LEU A 199 -24.08 -4.74 -41.29
C LEU A 199 -23.43 -3.35 -41.28
N LYS A 200 -23.72 -2.51 -40.27
CA LYS A 200 -23.12 -1.18 -40.12
C LYS A 200 -21.84 -1.17 -39.29
N LEU A 201 -21.43 -2.31 -38.72
CA LEU A 201 -20.24 -2.37 -37.89
C LEU A 201 -19.00 -2.10 -38.75
N LYS A 202 -18.38 -0.94 -38.56
CA LYS A 202 -17.18 -0.50 -39.28
C LYS A 202 -15.91 -0.92 -38.55
N MET A 203 -15.94 -0.88 -37.21
CA MET A 203 -14.78 -1.19 -36.38
C MET A 203 -15.13 -2.11 -35.23
N ALA A 204 -14.32 -3.14 -35.04
CA ALA A 204 -14.38 -4.03 -33.88
C ALA A 204 -12.99 -4.10 -33.22
N LYS A 205 -12.92 -3.65 -31.97
CA LYS A 205 -11.73 -3.72 -31.13
C LYS A 205 -11.99 -4.67 -29.98
N LEU A 206 -11.17 -5.71 -29.85
CA LEU A 206 -11.30 -6.71 -28.80
C LEU A 206 -10.03 -6.72 -27.94
N TRP A 207 -10.20 -6.43 -26.66
CA TRP A 207 -9.16 -6.50 -25.64
C TRP A 207 -9.28 -7.83 -24.90
N HIS A 208 -8.15 -8.49 -24.72
CA HIS A 208 -8.02 -9.72 -23.99
C HIS A 208 -6.89 -9.55 -22.99
N ALA A 209 -7.19 -9.45 -21.69
CA ALA A 209 -6.16 -9.37 -20.66
C ALA A 209 -6.12 -10.67 -19.85
N ASP A 210 -4.94 -11.26 -19.70
CA ASP A 210 -4.67 -12.45 -18.87
C ASP A 210 -4.04 -12.03 -17.52
N SER A 211 -4.38 -10.83 -17.03
CA SER A 211 -3.51 -10.08 -16.11
C SER A 211 -3.61 -10.48 -14.63
N PHE A 212 -4.50 -11.40 -14.26
CA PHE A 212 -4.78 -11.72 -12.86
C PHE A 212 -4.62 -13.20 -12.47
N GLY A 213 -4.18 -14.06 -13.38
CA GLY A 213 -3.93 -15.48 -13.07
C GLY A 213 -5.20 -16.25 -12.69
N LEU A 214 -6.36 -15.79 -13.16
CA LEU A 214 -7.66 -16.40 -12.92
C LEU A 214 -8.04 -17.23 -14.15
N GLU A 215 -8.55 -18.44 -13.95
CA GLU A 215 -8.98 -19.37 -15.02
C GLU A 215 -10.18 -18.88 -15.86
N LEU A 216 -10.65 -17.66 -15.59
CA LEU A 216 -11.81 -17.02 -16.24
C LEU A 216 -11.46 -16.34 -17.58
N PHE A 217 -10.18 -16.25 -17.94
CA PHE A 217 -9.79 -15.72 -19.24
C PHE A 217 -9.90 -16.80 -20.31
N ALA A 218 -10.32 -16.38 -21.50
CA ALA A 218 -10.43 -17.32 -22.59
C ALA A 218 -9.04 -17.66 -23.14
N SER A 219 -8.94 -18.78 -23.83
CA SER A 219 -7.74 -18.99 -24.61
C SER A 219 -7.67 -17.93 -25.73
N PRO A 220 -6.47 -17.51 -26.15
CA PRO A 220 -6.32 -16.61 -27.29
C PRO A 220 -6.99 -17.15 -28.57
N ALA A 221 -6.97 -18.48 -28.75
CA ALA A 221 -7.67 -19.16 -29.84
C ALA A 221 -9.20 -18.96 -29.76
N GLU A 222 -9.80 -19.06 -28.57
CA GLU A 222 -11.22 -18.76 -28.39
C GLU A 222 -11.54 -17.29 -28.68
N ALA A 223 -10.69 -16.36 -28.23
CA ALA A 223 -10.86 -14.93 -28.49
C ALA A 223 -10.79 -14.60 -29.99
N LEU A 224 -9.84 -15.20 -30.70
CA LEU A 224 -9.70 -15.05 -32.14
C LEU A 224 -10.85 -15.71 -32.91
N GLN A 225 -11.30 -16.92 -32.50
CA GLN A 225 -12.49 -17.56 -33.06
C GLN A 225 -13.74 -16.71 -32.85
N PHE A 226 -13.87 -16.07 -31.68
CA PHE A 226 -14.94 -15.12 -31.42
C PHE A 226 -14.83 -13.88 -32.31
N MET A 227 -13.63 -13.33 -32.52
CA MET A 227 -13.42 -12.23 -33.47
C MET A 227 -13.85 -12.61 -34.89
N TYR A 228 -13.60 -13.84 -35.32
CA TYR A 228 -14.07 -14.34 -36.60
C TYR A 228 -15.60 -14.31 -36.70
N SER A 229 -16.29 -14.67 -35.61
CA SER A 229 -17.76 -14.67 -35.54
C SER A 229 -18.40 -13.28 -35.67
N ILE A 230 -17.66 -12.18 -35.39
CA ILE A 230 -18.15 -10.80 -35.57
C ILE A 230 -18.43 -10.47 -37.06
N GLY A 231 -18.04 -11.35 -37.99
CA GLY A 231 -18.47 -11.34 -39.39
C GLY A 231 -17.64 -10.41 -40.28
N SER A 232 -17.31 -10.86 -41.49
CA SER A 232 -16.36 -10.22 -42.44
C SER A 232 -16.69 -8.77 -42.84
N GLY A 233 -17.89 -8.28 -42.52
CA GLY A 233 -18.33 -6.92 -42.85
C GLY A 233 -17.63 -5.79 -42.09
N ALA A 234 -17.00 -6.08 -40.94
CA ALA A 234 -16.25 -5.06 -40.20
C ALA A 234 -14.97 -4.66 -40.95
N ALA A 235 -14.91 -3.39 -41.36
CA ALA A 235 -13.82 -2.83 -42.16
C ALA A 235 -12.48 -2.80 -41.41
N VAL A 236 -12.49 -2.58 -40.09
CA VAL A 236 -11.28 -2.53 -39.25
C VAL A 236 -11.43 -3.45 -38.04
N ARG A 237 -10.46 -4.35 -37.85
CA ARG A 237 -10.40 -5.25 -36.70
C ARG A 237 -9.10 -5.05 -35.96
N GLU A 238 -9.24 -4.62 -34.71
CA GLU A 238 -8.13 -4.48 -33.78
C GLU A 238 -8.22 -5.56 -32.70
N TYR A 239 -7.17 -6.38 -32.59
CA TYR A 239 -7.02 -7.36 -31.52
C TYR A 239 -5.93 -6.91 -30.57
N ALA A 240 -6.23 -6.84 -29.29
CA ALA A 240 -5.31 -6.46 -28.24
C ALA A 240 -5.22 -7.57 -27.19
N HIS A 241 -4.01 -8.07 -26.91
CA HIS A 241 -3.75 -9.08 -25.88
C HIS A 241 -2.73 -8.56 -24.86
N TYR A 242 -3.13 -8.47 -23.60
CA TYR A 242 -2.33 -7.99 -22.48
C TYR A 242 -2.05 -9.13 -21.50
N ARG A 243 -0.81 -9.61 -21.40
CA ARG A 243 -0.42 -10.72 -20.52
C ARG A 243 0.59 -10.32 -19.47
N ASN A 244 0.37 -10.69 -18.21
CA ASN A 244 1.28 -10.30 -17.12
C ASN A 244 2.36 -11.38 -16.81
N ARG A 245 2.32 -12.55 -17.49
CA ARG A 245 3.26 -13.68 -17.28
C ARG A 245 4.07 -14.02 -18.53
N GLN A 246 5.35 -14.36 -18.33
CA GLN A 246 6.37 -14.55 -19.37
C GLN A 246 6.39 -15.96 -20.02
N ASP A 247 5.59 -16.92 -19.55
CA ASP A 247 5.94 -18.34 -19.71
C ASP A 247 5.19 -19.13 -20.79
N GLN A 248 4.37 -18.50 -21.63
CA GLN A 248 3.69 -19.19 -22.73
C GLN A 248 4.03 -18.54 -24.07
N ILE A 249 4.83 -19.28 -24.84
CA ILE A 249 5.20 -18.99 -26.22
C ILE A 249 3.93 -19.06 -27.07
N TYR A 250 3.46 -17.91 -27.57
CA TYR A 250 2.50 -17.91 -28.66
C TYR A 250 3.15 -18.55 -29.87
N LYS A 251 2.47 -19.50 -30.52
CA LYS A 251 2.87 -19.98 -31.84
C LYS A 251 2.28 -19.04 -32.87
N PRO A 252 3.07 -18.21 -33.58
CA PRO A 252 2.57 -17.29 -34.60
C PRO A 252 1.70 -17.97 -35.68
N SER A 253 1.95 -19.25 -35.94
CA SER A 253 1.18 -20.06 -36.88
C SER A 253 -0.30 -20.21 -36.51
N SER A 254 -0.68 -20.05 -35.25
CA SER A 254 -2.10 -20.09 -34.85
C SER A 254 -2.90 -18.91 -35.36
N PHE A 255 -2.26 -17.87 -35.91
CA PHE A 255 -2.95 -16.69 -36.45
C PHE A 255 -3.42 -16.85 -37.90
N GLY A 256 -3.00 -17.91 -38.61
CA GLY A 256 -3.25 -18.08 -40.04
C GLY A 256 -4.73 -18.07 -40.46
N ASP A 257 -5.63 -18.51 -39.57
CA ASP A 257 -7.07 -18.54 -39.84
C ASP A 257 -7.74 -17.16 -39.70
N TYR A 258 -7.01 -16.14 -39.22
CA TYR A 258 -7.57 -14.84 -38.85
C TYR A 258 -7.11 -13.71 -39.78
N ALA A 259 -7.13 -13.97 -41.09
CA ALA A 259 -6.70 -13.05 -42.14
C ALA A 259 -7.36 -11.65 -42.12
N CYS A 260 -8.44 -11.48 -41.35
CA CYS A 260 -9.20 -10.24 -41.18
C CYS A 260 -8.58 -9.20 -40.24
N ILE A 261 -7.55 -9.55 -39.45
CA ILE A 261 -6.95 -8.63 -38.46
C ILE A 261 -6.13 -7.56 -39.18
N GLN A 262 -6.37 -6.29 -38.84
CA GLN A 262 -5.63 -5.15 -39.37
C GLN A 262 -4.69 -4.55 -38.34
N VAL A 263 -5.11 -4.48 -37.09
CA VAL A 263 -4.29 -3.99 -35.98
C VAL A 263 -4.13 -5.10 -34.96
N LEU A 264 -2.89 -5.49 -34.66
CA LEU A 264 -2.57 -6.53 -33.69
C LEU A 264 -1.70 -5.95 -32.59
N THR A 265 -2.18 -5.96 -31.35
CA THR A 265 -1.50 -5.41 -30.18
C THR A 265 -1.20 -6.52 -29.18
N LEU A 266 0.06 -6.95 -29.08
CA LEU A 266 0.60 -7.97 -28.19
C LEU A 266 1.77 -7.39 -27.34
N PRO A 267 1.55 -6.30 -26.57
CA PRO A 267 2.60 -5.52 -25.89
C PRO A 267 3.52 -6.36 -25.00
N THR A 268 2.97 -7.41 -24.40
CA THR A 268 3.67 -8.24 -23.41
C THR A 268 4.28 -9.50 -24.01
N LEU A 269 4.00 -9.78 -25.29
CA LEU A 269 4.58 -10.92 -25.97
C LEU A 269 6.01 -10.57 -26.36
N ARG A 270 6.96 -11.33 -25.81
CA ARG A 270 8.36 -11.33 -26.22
C ARG A 270 8.46 -12.13 -27.52
N SER A 271 8.46 -11.42 -28.65
CA SER A 271 8.56 -12.03 -29.97
C SER A 271 9.99 -11.93 -30.50
N GLU A 272 10.52 -12.99 -31.08
CA GLU A 272 11.73 -12.90 -31.90
C GLU A 272 11.40 -12.30 -33.27
N LEU A 273 12.41 -11.91 -34.05
CA LEU A 273 12.18 -11.38 -35.41
C LEU A 273 11.38 -12.38 -36.26
N TRP A 274 11.69 -13.66 -36.14
CA TRP A 274 11.02 -14.73 -36.87
C TRP A 274 9.55 -14.87 -36.50
N ASP A 275 9.19 -14.60 -35.25
CA ASP A 275 7.79 -14.59 -34.84
C ASP A 275 7.04 -13.44 -35.50
N VAL A 276 7.65 -12.25 -35.54
CA VAL A 276 7.07 -11.06 -36.19
C VAL A 276 6.88 -11.29 -37.69
N ILE A 277 7.89 -11.86 -38.35
CA ILE A 277 7.81 -12.24 -39.76
C ILE A 277 6.68 -13.25 -39.99
N THR A 278 6.58 -14.26 -39.15
CA THR A 278 5.53 -15.29 -39.26
C THR A 278 4.14 -14.70 -39.03
N LEU A 279 3.98 -13.76 -38.09
CA LEU A 279 2.73 -13.02 -37.86
C LEU A 279 2.33 -12.19 -39.09
N ILE A 280 3.25 -11.39 -39.64
CA ILE A 280 3.00 -10.57 -40.82
C ILE A 280 2.60 -11.44 -42.02
N ARG A 281 3.24 -12.59 -42.20
CA ARG A 281 2.88 -13.55 -43.27
C ARG A 281 1.52 -14.21 -43.06
N SER A 282 1.20 -14.54 -41.81
CA SER A 282 -0.05 -15.22 -41.46
C SER A 282 -1.25 -14.27 -41.50
N LEU A 283 -1.02 -12.95 -41.41
CA LEU A 283 -2.06 -11.92 -41.36
C LEU A 283 -1.96 -10.96 -42.56
N PRO A 284 -2.50 -11.32 -43.75
CA PRO A 284 -2.32 -10.55 -44.97
C PRO A 284 -2.93 -9.14 -44.94
N LEU A 285 -3.89 -8.89 -44.04
CA LEU A 285 -4.50 -7.57 -43.86
C LEU A 285 -3.86 -6.74 -42.75
N LEU A 286 -2.85 -7.26 -42.05
CA LEU A 286 -2.19 -6.56 -40.96
C LEU A 286 -1.53 -5.27 -41.47
N SER A 287 -1.97 -4.13 -40.93
CA SER A 287 -1.38 -2.81 -41.15
C SER A 287 -0.51 -2.37 -39.99
N ASP A 288 -0.90 -2.71 -38.77
CA ASP A 288 -0.26 -2.21 -37.56
C ASP A 288 -0.03 -3.35 -36.57
N LEU A 289 1.20 -3.47 -36.09
CA LEU A 289 1.59 -4.45 -35.07
C LEU A 289 2.13 -3.73 -33.86
N CYS A 290 1.71 -4.08 -32.66
CA CYS A 290 2.35 -3.67 -31.41
C CYS A 290 2.89 -4.91 -30.69
N THR A 291 4.20 -5.03 -30.48
CA THR A 291 4.81 -6.18 -29.77
C THR A 291 6.01 -5.73 -28.95
N SER A 292 6.50 -6.59 -28.06
CA SER A 292 7.84 -6.41 -27.47
C SER A 292 8.84 -7.31 -28.19
N LEU A 293 10.02 -6.77 -28.51
CA LEU A 293 11.08 -7.53 -29.19
C LEU A 293 12.31 -7.61 -28.28
N PRO A 294 12.57 -8.74 -27.61
CA PRO A 294 13.78 -8.91 -26.80
C PRO A 294 15.04 -9.14 -27.64
N SER A 295 14.96 -9.82 -28.80
CA SER A 295 16.13 -10.28 -29.55
C SER A 295 15.82 -10.63 -31.01
N LEU A 296 16.86 -10.78 -31.84
CA LEU A 296 16.77 -11.34 -33.20
C LEU A 296 16.21 -12.78 -33.23
N GLY A 297 16.51 -13.55 -32.19
CA GLY A 297 16.21 -14.99 -32.13
C GLY A 297 17.36 -15.85 -32.67
N ALA A 298 17.14 -17.17 -32.73
CA ALA A 298 18.12 -18.08 -33.32
C ALA A 298 18.25 -17.81 -34.83
N MET A 299 19.49 -17.74 -35.34
CA MET A 299 19.74 -17.58 -36.77
C MET A 299 19.34 -18.86 -37.51
N PRO A 300 18.77 -18.78 -38.73
CA PRO A 300 18.54 -19.95 -39.57
C PRO A 300 19.86 -20.68 -39.84
N ASP A 301 19.82 -22.01 -39.87
CA ASP A 301 21.00 -22.84 -40.08
C ASP A 301 21.74 -22.40 -41.36
N GLY A 302 23.04 -22.12 -41.21
CA GLY A 302 23.91 -21.70 -42.32
C GLY A 302 23.81 -20.21 -42.72
N VAL A 303 22.98 -19.40 -42.07
CA VAL A 303 22.89 -17.96 -42.35
C VAL A 303 23.74 -17.17 -41.35
N THR A 304 24.77 -16.49 -41.86
CA THR A 304 25.57 -15.57 -41.05
C THR A 304 24.82 -14.24 -40.84
N MET A 305 25.23 -13.45 -39.84
CA MET A 305 24.66 -12.12 -39.61
C MET A 305 24.77 -11.20 -40.83
N ASP A 306 25.86 -11.30 -41.58
CA ASP A 306 26.08 -10.50 -42.79
C ASP A 306 25.26 -11.01 -43.98
N GLY A 307 24.95 -12.32 -44.03
CA GLY A 307 24.09 -12.93 -45.04
C GLY A 307 22.58 -12.78 -44.77
N LEU A 308 22.22 -12.31 -43.58
CA LEU A 308 20.82 -12.21 -43.14
C LEU A 308 19.95 -11.28 -44.00
N PRO A 309 20.41 -10.08 -44.42
CA PRO A 309 19.61 -9.21 -45.29
C PRO A 309 19.24 -9.86 -46.62
N GLU A 310 20.19 -10.55 -47.26
CA GLU A 310 19.94 -11.26 -48.52
C GLU A 310 19.00 -12.44 -48.29
N HIS A 311 19.22 -13.23 -47.24
CA HIS A 311 18.31 -14.32 -46.87
C HIS A 311 16.87 -13.81 -46.68
N ILE A 312 16.67 -12.68 -45.99
CA ILE A 312 15.36 -12.06 -45.80
C ILE A 312 14.75 -11.62 -47.14
N ARG A 313 15.55 -10.98 -48.00
CA ARG A 313 15.13 -10.51 -49.31
C ARG A 313 14.68 -11.67 -50.21
N SER A 314 15.49 -12.72 -50.34
CA SER A 314 15.20 -13.84 -51.26
C SER A 314 14.04 -14.71 -50.78
N ASN A 315 13.87 -14.89 -49.46
CA ASN A 315 12.90 -15.86 -48.92
C ASN A 315 11.58 -15.23 -48.45
N TYR A 316 11.56 -13.93 -48.17
CA TYR A 316 10.40 -13.30 -47.55
C TYR A 316 9.91 -12.03 -48.27
N ALA A 317 10.70 -11.38 -49.12
CA ALA A 317 10.25 -10.19 -49.84
C ALA A 317 9.51 -10.57 -51.16
N PRO A 318 8.39 -9.90 -51.51
CA PRO A 318 7.63 -8.97 -50.69
C PRO A 318 6.62 -9.69 -49.76
N MET A 319 6.70 -9.48 -48.45
CA MET A 319 5.66 -9.87 -47.49
C MET A 319 4.90 -8.66 -46.97
N GLY A 320 3.76 -8.88 -46.31
CA GLY A 320 3.06 -7.82 -45.57
C GLY A 320 2.73 -6.59 -46.42
N ARG A 321 2.11 -6.75 -47.60
CA ARG A 321 1.79 -5.63 -48.50
C ARG A 321 0.93 -4.53 -47.85
N ARG A 322 0.25 -4.80 -46.74
CA ARG A 322 -0.50 -3.80 -45.99
C ARG A 322 0.20 -3.32 -44.73
N PHE A 323 1.28 -3.98 -44.32
CA PHE A 323 2.00 -3.72 -43.09
C PHE A 323 2.76 -2.40 -43.18
N ARG A 324 2.37 -1.45 -42.33
CA ARG A 324 2.84 -0.06 -42.33
C ARG A 324 3.57 0.29 -41.06
N CYS A 325 3.04 -0.09 -39.90
CA CYS A 325 3.57 0.36 -38.62
C CYS A 325 3.91 -0.79 -37.67
N TRP A 326 5.03 -0.64 -36.97
CA TRP A 326 5.39 -1.49 -35.85
C TRP A 326 5.61 -0.68 -34.57
N HIS A 327 4.70 -0.82 -33.60
CA HIS A 327 4.78 -0.21 -32.28
C HIS A 327 5.55 -1.12 -31.31
N LEU A 328 6.72 -0.69 -30.87
CA LEU A 328 7.56 -1.43 -29.93
C LEU A 328 7.25 -1.00 -28.48
N ASP A 329 6.72 -1.94 -27.69
CA ASP A 329 6.31 -1.68 -26.29
C ASP A 329 7.49 -1.68 -25.29
N LYS A 330 7.27 -1.10 -24.09
CA LYS A 330 8.21 -0.72 -23.01
C LYS A 330 8.92 -1.88 -22.29
N GLY A 331 9.35 -2.94 -22.97
CA GLY A 331 9.83 -4.17 -22.34
C GLY A 331 11.32 -4.26 -22.01
N TYR A 332 11.80 -3.61 -20.93
CA TYR A 332 13.12 -3.84 -20.30
C TYR A 332 14.37 -3.55 -21.18
N ASP A 333 15.58 -3.76 -20.63
CA ASP A 333 16.87 -3.40 -21.23
C ASP A 333 17.10 -4.05 -22.61
N HIS A 334 16.66 -3.38 -23.68
CA HIS A 334 16.82 -3.86 -25.04
C HIS A 334 18.24 -3.64 -25.57
N ASN A 335 18.77 -4.63 -26.30
CA ASN A 335 19.90 -4.41 -27.19
C ASN A 335 19.43 -3.59 -28.41
N TYR A 336 19.54 -2.26 -28.34
CA TYR A 336 19.10 -1.36 -29.42
C TYR A 336 19.77 -1.64 -30.76
N GLY A 337 20.97 -2.23 -30.76
CA GLY A 337 21.68 -2.64 -31.97
C GLY A 337 20.95 -3.76 -32.72
N GLU A 338 20.47 -4.78 -31.99
CA GLU A 338 19.68 -5.86 -32.58
C GLU A 338 18.31 -5.36 -33.02
N LEU A 339 17.66 -4.55 -32.19
CA LEU A 339 16.35 -3.99 -32.52
C LEU A 339 16.40 -3.14 -33.80
N ALA A 340 17.44 -2.32 -33.95
CA ALA A 340 17.69 -1.56 -35.17
C ALA A 340 17.87 -2.49 -36.39
N THR A 341 18.62 -3.57 -36.24
CA THR A 341 18.76 -4.59 -37.29
C THR A 341 17.41 -5.22 -37.65
N CYS A 342 16.58 -5.60 -36.68
CA CYS A 342 15.25 -6.16 -36.92
C CYS A 342 14.34 -5.21 -37.71
N VAL A 343 14.30 -3.93 -37.34
CA VAL A 343 13.51 -2.91 -38.05
C VAL A 343 13.97 -2.75 -39.50
N LEU A 344 15.29 -2.74 -39.75
CA LEU A 344 15.84 -2.68 -41.10
C LEU A 344 15.50 -3.92 -41.93
N LEU A 345 15.61 -5.12 -41.35
CA LEU A 345 15.25 -6.37 -42.02
C LEU A 345 13.77 -6.43 -42.38
N LEU A 346 12.87 -5.95 -41.51
CA LEU A 346 11.45 -5.84 -41.84
C LEU A 346 11.19 -4.82 -42.97
N ALA A 347 11.90 -3.69 -42.97
CA ALA A 347 11.78 -2.71 -44.05
C ALA A 347 12.23 -3.26 -45.41
N LEU A 348 13.21 -4.18 -45.44
CA LEU A 348 13.61 -4.89 -46.66
C LEU A 348 12.51 -5.83 -47.16
N ALA A 349 11.83 -6.51 -46.25
CA ALA A 349 10.85 -7.51 -46.63
C ALA A 349 9.44 -6.96 -46.88
N CYS A 350 9.08 -5.86 -46.23
CA CYS A 350 7.74 -5.26 -46.28
C CYS A 350 7.77 -3.97 -47.11
N PRO A 351 7.24 -3.96 -48.35
CA PRO A 351 7.41 -2.83 -49.26
C PRO A 351 6.70 -1.54 -48.82
N ASN A 352 5.68 -1.66 -47.97
CA ASN A 352 4.88 -0.54 -47.45
C ASN A 352 5.15 -0.25 -45.97
N PHE A 353 6.24 -0.77 -45.41
CA PHE A 353 6.60 -0.50 -44.03
C PHE A 353 7.09 0.95 -43.88
N ASP A 354 6.27 1.77 -43.22
CA ASP A 354 6.45 3.22 -43.11
C ASP A 354 7.39 3.56 -41.94
N TYR A 355 7.09 3.06 -40.73
CA TYR A 355 7.87 3.38 -39.54
C TYR A 355 7.73 2.39 -38.37
N ALA A 356 8.74 2.39 -37.49
CA ALA A 356 8.68 1.78 -36.18
C ALA A 356 8.46 2.86 -35.09
N ALA A 357 7.40 2.71 -34.29
CA ALA A 357 7.06 3.62 -33.21
C ALA A 357 7.63 3.12 -31.88
N PHE A 358 8.27 4.01 -31.12
CA PHE A 358 8.90 3.70 -29.84
C PHE A 358 8.28 4.51 -28.71
N SER A 359 8.21 3.90 -27.53
CA SER A 359 7.94 4.66 -26.32
C SER A 359 9.08 5.63 -25.99
N CYS A 360 8.73 6.82 -25.49
CA CYS A 360 9.59 8.01 -25.43
C CYS A 360 10.93 7.87 -24.66
N ARG A 361 11.07 6.92 -23.72
CA ARG A 361 12.23 6.91 -22.80
C ARG A 361 13.56 6.51 -23.45
N ASN A 362 13.54 5.74 -24.54
CA ASN A 362 14.76 5.14 -25.11
C ASN A 362 15.02 5.50 -26.59
N ARG A 363 14.25 6.47 -27.11
CA ARG A 363 14.27 6.85 -28.53
C ARG A 363 15.66 7.27 -29.02
N LYS A 364 16.43 8.02 -28.22
CA LYS A 364 17.76 8.50 -28.61
C LYS A 364 18.75 7.35 -28.85
N GLN A 365 18.78 6.36 -27.95
CA GLN A 365 19.67 5.20 -28.06
C GLN A 365 19.33 4.34 -29.27
N PHE A 366 18.03 4.11 -29.51
CA PHE A 366 17.57 3.40 -30.69
C PHE A 366 17.94 4.13 -32.00
N MET A 367 17.70 5.44 -32.08
CA MET A 367 18.04 6.22 -33.27
C MET A 367 19.55 6.21 -33.56
N ASN A 368 20.39 6.28 -32.52
CA ASN A 368 21.84 6.16 -32.68
C ASN A 368 22.22 4.77 -33.21
N ALA A 369 21.64 3.70 -32.67
CA ALA A 369 21.87 2.34 -33.15
C ALA A 369 21.42 2.16 -34.62
N MET A 370 20.27 2.73 -35.00
CA MET A 370 19.79 2.75 -36.37
C MET A 370 20.76 3.45 -37.32
N GLN A 371 21.28 4.63 -36.95
CA GLN A 371 22.25 5.35 -37.76
C GLN A 371 23.52 4.54 -38.00
N VAL A 372 24.04 3.89 -36.96
CA VAL A 372 25.22 3.00 -37.07
C VAL A 372 24.95 1.83 -38.00
N LYS A 373 23.76 1.23 -37.95
CA LYS A 373 23.39 0.09 -38.81
C LYS A 373 23.14 0.50 -40.26
N ILE A 374 22.49 1.64 -40.49
CA ILE A 374 22.25 2.19 -41.83
C ILE A 374 23.56 2.53 -42.55
N ALA A 375 24.60 2.94 -41.81
CA ALA A 375 25.91 3.24 -42.39
C ALA A 375 26.64 2.00 -42.95
N LYS A 376 26.18 0.78 -42.64
CA LYS A 376 26.80 -0.43 -43.16
C LYS A 376 26.39 -0.71 -44.62
N PRO A 377 27.33 -1.19 -45.48
CA PRO A 377 27.06 -1.43 -46.90
C PRO A 377 25.91 -2.39 -47.15
N GLU A 378 25.75 -3.41 -46.30
CA GLU A 378 24.70 -4.44 -46.42
C GLU A 378 23.26 -3.89 -46.36
N PHE A 379 23.06 -2.68 -45.83
CA PHE A 379 21.76 -1.98 -45.78
C PHE A 379 21.70 -0.73 -46.69
N GLY A 380 22.84 -0.31 -47.26
CA GLY A 380 23.04 1.04 -47.81
C GLY A 380 22.26 1.37 -49.08
N GLN A 381 21.90 0.39 -49.92
CA GLN A 381 21.15 0.64 -51.16
C GLN A 381 19.64 0.84 -50.92
N ASP A 382 19.09 0.23 -49.85
CA ASP A 382 17.65 0.25 -49.53
C ASP A 382 17.30 1.21 -48.36
N ALA A 383 18.30 1.61 -47.57
CA ALA A 383 18.20 2.63 -46.51
C ALA A 383 17.58 3.99 -46.91
N PRO A 384 17.63 4.49 -48.17
CA PRO A 384 17.05 5.78 -48.53
C PRO A 384 15.53 5.90 -48.30
N ARG A 385 14.79 4.79 -48.21
CA ARG A 385 13.35 4.82 -47.95
C ARG A 385 13.02 5.23 -46.50
N LEU A 386 13.80 4.77 -45.53
CA LEU A 386 13.66 5.15 -44.12
C LEU A 386 14.27 6.52 -43.80
N SER A 387 15.26 6.98 -44.59
CA SER A 387 15.93 8.28 -44.37
C SER A 387 15.22 9.47 -45.00
N ARG A 388 14.28 9.27 -45.94
CA ARG A 388 13.47 10.35 -46.54
C ARG A 388 12.46 10.99 -45.57
N HIS A 389 12.24 10.41 -44.40
CA HIS A 389 11.43 10.99 -43.33
C HIS A 389 12.28 11.74 -42.28
N ARG A 390 13.32 12.46 -42.72
CA ARG A 390 14.18 13.32 -41.89
C ARG A 390 13.46 14.55 -41.29
N HIS A 391 12.21 14.80 -41.66
CA HIS A 391 11.37 15.82 -41.04
C HIS A 391 10.48 15.17 -39.98
N SER A 392 10.54 15.72 -38.76
CA SER A 392 9.79 15.36 -37.55
C SER A 392 8.69 14.29 -37.69
N PRO A 393 8.68 13.22 -36.86
CA PRO A 393 7.58 12.23 -36.82
C PRO A 393 6.21 12.79 -36.39
N LEU A 394 6.06 14.11 -36.23
CA LEU A 394 4.78 14.78 -36.12
C LEU A 394 4.00 14.84 -37.45
N GLN A 395 4.65 14.81 -38.61
CA GLN A 395 3.94 14.83 -39.91
C GLN A 395 3.32 13.47 -40.30
N ALA A 396 3.76 12.36 -39.70
CA ALA A 396 3.28 11.01 -40.04
C ALA A 396 1.95 10.61 -39.35
N LEU A 397 1.30 11.52 -38.62
CA LEU A 397 0.07 11.25 -37.85
C LEU A 397 -1.23 11.73 -38.53
N LEU A 398 -1.23 12.05 -39.84
CA LEU A 398 -2.45 12.38 -40.56
C LEU A 398 -2.62 11.56 -41.85
N PRO A 399 -3.61 10.66 -41.87
CA PRO A 399 -4.38 10.39 -43.08
C PRO A 399 -5.88 10.61 -42.82
N LEU A 400 -6.32 11.88 -42.85
CA LEU A 400 -7.73 12.23 -43.07
C LEU A 400 -7.89 12.82 -44.48
N ARG A 401 -7.68 11.99 -45.51
CA ARG A 401 -7.94 12.37 -46.91
C ARG A 401 -9.17 11.69 -47.53
N HIS A 402 -9.98 10.98 -46.74
CA HIS A 402 -11.15 10.24 -47.26
C HIS A 402 -12.51 10.60 -46.64
N LEU A 403 -12.62 11.71 -45.91
CA LEU A 403 -13.90 12.22 -45.40
C LEU A 403 -14.15 13.66 -45.86
N SER A 404 -14.21 13.87 -47.17
CA SER A 404 -14.79 15.10 -47.75
C SER A 404 -15.78 14.72 -48.85
N SER A 405 -16.92 14.18 -48.45
CA SER A 405 -18.16 14.40 -49.19
C SER A 405 -19.31 14.33 -48.19
N HIS A 406 -20.01 15.45 -48.06
CA HIS A 406 -21.31 15.65 -47.39
C HIS A 406 -21.29 16.03 -45.90
N SER A 407 -21.18 17.34 -45.64
CA SER A 407 -22.20 18.10 -44.89
C SER A 407 -22.04 19.61 -45.14
N PRO A 408 -23.11 20.38 -45.45
CA PRO A 408 -23.04 21.82 -45.70
C PRO A 408 -23.27 22.64 -44.41
N ALA A 409 -22.67 23.83 -44.36
CA ALA A 409 -22.67 24.83 -43.29
C ALA A 409 -21.65 24.62 -42.15
N GLY A 410 -20.45 25.19 -42.33
CA GLY A 410 -19.50 25.42 -41.26
C GLY A 410 -19.89 26.63 -40.38
N PRO A 411 -19.33 26.74 -39.16
CA PRO A 411 -19.60 27.84 -38.24
C PRO A 411 -19.16 29.18 -38.82
N SER A 412 -19.84 30.28 -38.45
CA SER A 412 -19.55 31.63 -38.95
C SER A 412 -18.10 32.05 -38.59
N PRO A 413 -17.48 32.98 -39.36
CA PRO A 413 -16.11 33.43 -39.13
C PRO A 413 -15.85 33.99 -37.72
N ASP A 414 -16.88 34.53 -37.06
CA ASP A 414 -16.76 35.07 -35.71
C ASP A 414 -16.74 33.95 -34.65
N ILE A 415 -17.49 32.87 -34.86
CA ILE A 415 -17.43 31.66 -34.02
C ILE A 415 -16.08 30.97 -34.19
N GLN A 416 -15.55 30.92 -35.42
CA GLN A 416 -14.21 30.38 -35.67
C GLN A 416 -13.12 31.19 -34.94
N ARG A 417 -13.21 32.53 -34.94
CA ARG A 417 -12.28 33.39 -34.17
C ARG A 417 -12.38 33.16 -32.67
N ALA A 418 -13.60 33.04 -32.12
CA ALA A 418 -13.81 32.78 -30.69
C ALA A 418 -13.25 31.42 -30.26
N ILE A 419 -13.44 30.37 -31.08
CA ILE A 419 -12.90 29.03 -30.81
C ILE A 419 -11.38 29.01 -30.89
N VAL A 420 -10.77 29.72 -31.85
CA VAL A 420 -9.31 29.84 -31.95
C VAL A 420 -8.73 30.50 -30.69
N GLU A 421 -9.38 31.54 -30.18
CA GLU A 421 -8.94 32.23 -28.96
C GLU A 421 -9.13 31.35 -27.70
N GLU A 422 -10.23 30.58 -27.64
CA GLU A 422 -10.47 29.61 -26.57
C GLU A 422 -9.42 28.47 -26.57
N VAL A 423 -9.05 27.97 -27.75
CA VAL A 423 -7.99 26.97 -27.92
C VAL A 423 -6.64 27.52 -27.47
N ARG A 424 -6.34 28.80 -27.74
CA ARG A 424 -5.12 29.47 -27.28
C ARG A 424 -5.08 29.61 -25.76
N ILE A 425 -6.18 30.03 -25.13
CA ILE A 425 -6.30 30.12 -23.67
C ILE A 425 -6.08 28.73 -23.05
N PHE A 426 -6.67 27.68 -23.65
CA PHE A 426 -6.48 26.30 -23.20
C PHE A 426 -5.03 25.83 -23.29
N GLN A 427 -4.32 26.17 -24.36
CA GLN A 427 -2.91 25.81 -24.53
C GLN A 427 -1.97 26.56 -23.59
N GLN A 428 -2.29 27.82 -23.25
CA GLN A 428 -1.56 28.56 -22.23
C GLN A 428 -1.71 27.93 -20.84
N GLN A 429 -2.87 27.33 -20.56
CA GLN A 429 -3.18 26.69 -19.28
C GLN A 429 -2.68 25.23 -19.18
N ASP A 430 -2.65 24.49 -20.29
CA ASP A 430 -2.17 23.10 -20.32
C ASP A 430 -1.40 22.80 -21.62
N LYS A 431 -0.08 23.04 -21.57
CA LYS A 431 0.86 22.82 -22.68
C LYS A 431 0.93 21.36 -23.16
N SER A 432 0.32 20.41 -22.44
CA SER A 432 0.42 18.97 -22.74
C SER A 432 -0.60 18.45 -23.75
N ILE A 433 -1.63 19.24 -24.08
CA ILE A 433 -2.72 18.83 -24.99
C ILE A 433 -2.33 19.17 -26.44
N PRO A 434 -2.17 18.18 -27.33
CA PRO A 434 -1.84 18.46 -28.73
C PRO A 434 -2.96 19.18 -29.47
N TRP A 435 -2.62 20.18 -30.29
CA TRP A 435 -3.58 21.02 -31.03
C TRP A 435 -4.58 20.22 -31.86
N TYR A 436 -4.18 19.08 -32.44
CA TYR A 436 -5.06 18.24 -33.26
C TYR A 436 -6.18 17.57 -32.43
N ARG A 437 -5.98 17.34 -31.12
CA ARG A 437 -7.04 16.82 -30.22
C ARG A 437 -8.06 17.90 -29.91
N LEU A 438 -7.63 19.16 -29.82
CA LEU A 438 -8.53 20.31 -29.68
C LEU A 438 -9.27 20.55 -31.01
N GLY A 439 -8.57 20.43 -32.14
CA GLY A 439 -9.17 20.46 -33.47
C GLY A 439 -10.29 19.45 -33.69
N ALA A 440 -10.07 18.21 -33.27
CA ALA A 440 -11.08 17.15 -33.30
C ALA A 440 -12.23 17.39 -32.31
N LYS A 441 -11.94 18.00 -31.15
CA LYS A 441 -12.95 18.33 -30.14
C LYS A 441 -13.90 19.45 -30.61
N TYR A 442 -13.37 20.44 -31.35
CA TYR A 442 -14.12 21.61 -31.79
C TYR A 442 -14.51 21.57 -33.28
N CYS A 443 -14.33 20.43 -33.96
CA CYS A 443 -14.65 20.24 -35.39
C CYS A 443 -14.07 21.33 -36.29
N LEU A 444 -12.84 21.78 -36.02
CA LEU A 444 -12.17 22.82 -36.80
C LEU A 444 -11.90 22.32 -38.22
N SER A 445 -12.12 23.19 -39.22
CA SER A 445 -11.79 22.85 -40.61
C SER A 445 -10.28 22.65 -40.79
N ILE A 446 -9.91 21.90 -41.82
CA ILE A 446 -8.50 21.63 -42.15
C ILE A 446 -7.73 22.94 -42.35
N ASP A 447 -8.33 23.96 -42.96
CA ASP A 447 -7.67 25.26 -43.19
C ASP A 447 -7.40 26.02 -41.88
N VAL A 448 -8.32 25.95 -40.92
CA VAL A 448 -8.13 26.55 -39.58
C VAL A 448 -7.06 25.78 -38.81
N LEU A 449 -7.05 24.45 -38.92
CA LEU A 449 -6.03 23.60 -38.33
C LEU A 449 -4.65 23.85 -38.93
N GLN A 450 -4.57 24.07 -40.25
CA GLN A 450 -3.34 24.44 -40.94
C GLN A 450 -2.84 25.81 -40.45
N THR A 451 -3.73 26.80 -40.32
CA THR A 451 -3.37 28.12 -39.80
C THR A 451 -2.84 28.05 -38.36
N ILE A 452 -3.48 27.25 -37.49
CA ILE A 452 -3.01 27.00 -36.12
C ILE A 452 -1.66 26.29 -36.12
N TYR A 453 -1.47 25.32 -37.01
CA TYR A 453 -0.22 24.59 -37.15
C TYR A 453 0.92 25.50 -37.62
N ASP A 454 0.71 26.27 -38.68
CA ASP A 454 1.70 27.20 -39.24
C ASP A 454 2.09 28.25 -38.19
N GLN A 455 1.12 28.78 -37.44
CA GLN A 455 1.40 29.71 -36.35
C GLN A 455 2.14 29.03 -35.19
N ALA A 456 1.79 27.80 -34.83
CA ALA A 456 2.49 27.04 -33.79
C ALA A 456 3.93 26.69 -34.22
N GLU A 457 4.17 26.47 -35.51
CA GLU A 457 5.51 26.28 -36.07
C GLU A 457 6.32 27.58 -36.01
N VAL A 458 5.72 28.72 -36.35
CA VAL A 458 6.33 30.05 -36.18
C VAL A 458 6.62 30.33 -34.70
N ASP A 459 5.69 30.04 -33.80
CA ASP A 459 5.87 30.24 -32.36
C ASP A 459 6.94 29.29 -31.79
N ALA A 460 7.01 28.05 -32.28
CA ALA A 460 8.06 27.09 -31.90
C ALA A 460 9.43 27.54 -32.40
N GLN A 461 9.54 28.04 -33.63
CA GLN A 461 10.77 28.62 -34.17
C GLN A 461 11.20 29.86 -33.38
N LYS A 462 10.26 30.75 -33.06
CA LYS A 462 10.51 31.93 -32.22
C LYS A 462 10.99 31.53 -30.83
N ARG A 463 10.33 30.56 -30.21
CA ARG A 463 10.70 30.04 -28.88
C ARG A 463 12.08 29.36 -28.90
N GLN A 464 12.41 28.64 -29.97
CA GLN A 464 13.74 28.06 -30.18
C GLN A 464 14.80 29.16 -30.32
N GLN A 465 14.55 30.19 -31.12
CA GLN A 465 15.46 31.34 -31.26
C GLN A 465 15.66 32.06 -29.92
N GLN A 466 14.60 32.25 -29.13
CA GLN A 466 14.69 32.83 -27.80
C GLN A 466 15.47 31.91 -26.83
N SER A 467 15.28 30.59 -26.90
CA SER A 467 16.05 29.61 -26.12
C SER A 467 17.54 29.66 -26.46
N GLU A 468 17.89 29.76 -27.74
CA GLU A 468 19.28 29.91 -28.21
C GLU A 468 19.90 31.24 -27.79
N LEU A 469 19.13 32.33 -27.77
CA LEU A 469 19.56 33.64 -27.29
C LEU A 469 19.82 33.63 -25.78
N VAL A 470 18.87 33.10 -25.00
CA VAL A 470 19.00 32.93 -23.55
C VAL A 470 20.21 32.05 -23.23
N THR A 471 20.35 30.90 -23.87
CA THR A 471 21.46 29.96 -23.60
C THR A 471 22.82 30.61 -23.90
N ARG A 472 22.95 31.36 -25.01
CA ARG A 472 24.17 32.13 -25.32
C ARG A 472 24.45 33.28 -24.34
N SER A 473 23.42 33.92 -23.81
CA SER A 473 23.58 34.95 -22.77
C SER A 473 23.98 34.32 -21.44
N VAL A 474 23.38 33.18 -21.07
CA VAL A 474 23.73 32.41 -19.87
C VAL A 474 25.22 32.05 -19.88
N GLU A 475 25.76 31.58 -21.00
CA GLU A 475 27.20 31.26 -21.12
C GLU A 475 28.11 32.47 -20.89
N ARG A 476 27.69 33.67 -21.27
CA ARG A 476 28.46 34.90 -21.07
C ARG A 476 28.38 35.44 -19.64
N HIS A 477 27.25 35.22 -18.96
CA HIS A 477 27.02 35.63 -17.58
C HIS A 477 27.21 34.51 -16.56
N PHE A 478 27.80 33.38 -16.98
CA PHE A 478 28.12 32.29 -16.09
C PHE A 478 29.45 32.53 -15.39
N ASP A 479 29.41 32.63 -14.07
CA ASP A 479 30.58 32.69 -13.22
C ASP A 479 31.11 31.28 -12.98
N HIS A 480 32.12 30.90 -13.74
CA HIS A 480 32.77 29.60 -13.62
C HIS A 480 33.46 29.37 -12.27
N ALA A 481 33.87 30.42 -11.55
CA ALA A 481 34.54 30.27 -10.26
C ALA A 481 33.56 29.85 -9.16
N HIS A 482 32.33 30.36 -9.22
CA HIS A 482 31.27 30.02 -8.26
C HIS A 482 30.29 28.97 -8.80
N GLY A 483 30.35 28.69 -10.11
CA GLY A 483 29.44 27.81 -10.85
C GLY A 483 27.99 28.31 -10.85
N GLN A 484 27.80 29.63 -10.88
CA GLN A 484 26.50 30.30 -10.81
C GLN A 484 26.29 31.20 -12.03
N CYS A 485 25.04 31.40 -12.44
CA CYS A 485 24.70 32.39 -13.47
C CYS A 485 24.08 33.65 -12.84
N ASN A 486 24.41 34.82 -13.39
CA ASN A 486 23.71 36.07 -13.10
C ASN A 486 22.45 36.19 -13.99
N TRP A 487 21.39 35.50 -13.58
CA TRP A 487 20.15 35.42 -14.36
C TRP A 487 19.43 36.76 -14.52
N GLU A 488 19.62 37.69 -13.60
CA GLU A 488 19.11 39.06 -13.71
C GLU A 488 19.80 39.82 -14.86
N ALA A 489 21.12 39.62 -15.04
CA ALA A 489 21.85 40.18 -16.17
C ALA A 489 21.48 39.50 -17.50
N VAL A 490 21.26 38.18 -17.49
CA VAL A 490 20.75 37.43 -18.65
C VAL A 490 19.40 38.00 -19.09
N ALA A 491 18.44 38.10 -18.16
CA ALA A 491 17.09 38.61 -18.42
C ALA A 491 17.11 40.04 -18.97
N SER A 492 17.96 40.90 -18.40
CA SER A 492 18.13 42.27 -18.88
C SER A 492 18.80 42.35 -20.26
N GLU A 493 19.71 41.43 -20.58
CA GLU A 493 20.41 41.43 -21.87
C GLU A 493 19.51 40.95 -23.01
N VAL A 494 18.73 39.89 -22.79
CA VAL A 494 17.85 39.34 -23.82
C VAL A 494 16.47 40.00 -23.87
N ASP A 495 16.19 40.93 -22.96
CA ASP A 495 14.90 41.61 -22.78
C ASP A 495 13.72 40.61 -22.62
N ILE A 496 13.95 39.57 -21.80
CA ILE A 496 12.96 38.53 -21.49
C ILE A 496 12.83 38.42 -19.96
N PRO A 497 11.61 38.32 -19.39
CA PRO A 497 11.43 38.16 -17.95
C PRO A 497 12.23 37.00 -17.36
N LEU A 498 12.75 37.17 -16.14
CA LEU A 498 13.61 36.19 -15.47
C LEU A 498 13.06 34.76 -15.49
N ILE A 499 11.78 34.58 -15.15
CA ILE A 499 11.14 33.26 -15.09
C ILE A 499 11.02 32.63 -16.48
N GLU A 500 10.80 33.45 -17.51
CA GLU A 500 10.74 32.98 -18.89
C GLU A 500 12.14 32.62 -19.42
N CYS A 501 13.18 33.38 -19.05
CA CYS A 501 14.57 32.99 -19.32
C CYS A 501 14.90 31.61 -18.70
N LEU A 502 14.51 31.38 -17.45
CA LEU A 502 14.73 30.09 -16.79
C LEU A 502 13.94 28.94 -17.44
N ASP A 503 12.75 29.21 -17.99
CA ASP A 503 11.95 28.21 -18.73
C ASP A 503 12.53 27.93 -20.12
N LEU A 504 13.13 28.93 -20.76
CA LEU A 504 13.74 28.88 -22.09
C LEU A 504 15.18 28.33 -22.09
N PHE A 505 15.86 28.31 -20.95
CA PHE A 505 17.23 27.81 -20.86
C PHE A 505 17.30 26.32 -21.19
N ASP A 506 18.11 25.98 -22.20
CA ASP A 506 18.35 24.61 -22.61
C ASP A 506 19.74 24.15 -22.18
N ALA A 507 19.78 23.47 -21.03
CA ALA A 507 21.01 22.90 -20.48
C ALA A 507 21.71 21.90 -21.42
N SER A 508 21.01 21.34 -22.43
CA SER A 508 21.60 20.39 -23.38
C SER A 508 22.42 21.05 -24.49
N ASN A 509 22.24 22.36 -24.70
CA ASN A 509 22.94 23.16 -25.71
C ASN A 509 24.05 24.05 -25.13
N THR A 510 24.41 23.86 -23.86
CA THR A 510 25.49 24.60 -23.20
C THR A 510 26.55 23.66 -22.65
N THR A 511 27.76 24.18 -22.50
CA THR A 511 28.86 23.50 -21.79
C THR A 511 28.73 23.56 -20.27
N ILE A 512 27.79 24.37 -19.74
CA ILE A 512 27.56 24.55 -18.31
C ILE A 512 26.95 23.27 -17.73
N GLN A 513 27.72 22.61 -16.85
CA GLN A 513 27.23 21.47 -16.09
C GLN A 513 26.55 21.93 -14.79
N PRO A 514 25.44 21.29 -14.38
CA PRO A 514 24.88 21.49 -13.06
C PRO A 514 25.92 21.16 -11.99
N ARG A 515 26.04 22.00 -10.96
CA ARG A 515 26.86 21.69 -9.79
C ARG A 515 26.21 20.52 -9.05
N SER A 516 26.99 19.49 -8.72
CA SER A 516 26.55 18.46 -7.77
C SER A 516 26.99 18.86 -6.37
N LEU A 517 26.04 19.07 -5.47
CA LEU A 517 26.32 19.41 -4.07
C LEU A 517 26.16 18.21 -3.12
N ILE A 518 26.03 16.98 -3.67
CA ILE A 518 25.77 15.75 -2.92
C ILE A 518 27.01 15.21 -2.17
N GLU A 519 28.23 15.50 -2.62
CA GLU A 519 29.42 14.82 -2.07
C GLU A 519 29.91 15.35 -0.71
N ALA A 520 29.35 16.46 -0.21
CA ALA A 520 29.57 16.89 1.17
C ALA A 520 28.28 17.47 1.76
N TYR A 521 27.88 17.01 2.94
CA TYR A 521 26.80 17.59 3.75
C TYR A 521 27.07 19.06 4.22
N GLY A 522 27.94 19.79 3.52
CA GLY A 522 28.28 21.21 3.69
C GLY A 522 28.52 21.96 2.36
N GLY A 523 28.03 21.46 1.22
CA GLY A 523 28.23 22.10 -0.09
C GLY A 523 27.37 23.34 -0.37
N TRP A 524 26.32 23.59 0.41
CA TRP A 524 25.50 24.79 0.28
C TRP A 524 26.03 25.89 1.20
N SER A 525 26.52 26.99 0.62
CA SER A 525 26.90 28.17 1.41
C SER A 525 25.66 28.88 1.97
N ASP A 526 25.80 29.65 3.04
CA ASP A 526 24.72 30.51 3.56
C ASP A 526 24.20 31.47 2.47
N THR A 527 25.07 31.87 1.56
CA THR A 527 24.75 32.70 0.39
C THR A 527 23.87 31.95 -0.61
N ASP A 528 24.18 30.69 -0.94
CA ASP A 528 23.34 29.85 -1.82
C ASP A 528 21.95 29.63 -1.20
N MET A 529 21.91 29.39 0.12
CA MET A 529 20.67 29.21 0.88
C MET A 529 19.80 30.46 0.90
N ALA A 530 20.41 31.63 1.15
CA ALA A 530 19.70 32.91 1.12
C ALA A 530 19.16 33.23 -0.29
N ARG A 531 19.95 32.93 -1.33
CA ARG A 531 19.57 33.13 -2.74
C ARG A 531 18.41 32.21 -3.15
N LEU A 532 18.48 30.92 -2.84
CA LEU A 532 17.39 29.96 -3.10
C LEU A 532 16.10 30.35 -2.36
N ASN A 533 16.19 30.70 -1.08
CA ASN A 533 15.01 31.11 -0.30
C ASN A 533 14.39 32.40 -0.84
N ARG A 534 15.19 33.38 -1.27
CA ARG A 534 14.70 34.61 -1.90
C ARG A 534 13.99 34.30 -3.22
N PHE A 535 14.57 33.44 -4.04
CA PHE A 535 13.98 33.01 -5.32
C PHE A 535 12.63 32.30 -5.11
N ILE A 536 12.55 31.36 -4.17
CA ILE A 536 11.33 30.65 -3.80
C ILE A 536 10.27 31.63 -3.28
N ALA A 537 10.62 32.50 -2.32
CA ALA A 537 9.67 33.43 -1.72
C ALA A 537 9.08 34.42 -2.72
N ALA A 538 9.86 34.80 -3.75
CA ALA A 538 9.41 35.73 -4.78
C ALA A 538 8.55 35.04 -5.87
N ASN A 539 8.72 33.75 -6.12
CA ASN A 539 8.19 33.11 -7.34
C ASN A 539 7.31 31.86 -7.11
N TYR A 540 7.25 31.29 -5.90
CA TYR A 540 6.47 30.07 -5.62
C TYR A 540 5.22 30.37 -4.82
N THR A 541 4.08 29.84 -5.25
CA THR A 541 2.78 29.97 -4.53
C THR A 541 2.25 28.64 -3.98
N ASP A 542 2.63 27.49 -4.54
CA ASP A 542 2.05 26.18 -4.21
C ASP A 542 3.05 24.99 -4.19
N GLY A 543 4.31 25.19 -4.58
CA GLY A 543 5.39 24.20 -4.42
C GLY A 543 5.33 23.04 -5.41
N SER A 544 4.88 23.32 -6.64
CA SER A 544 4.73 22.36 -7.72
C SER A 544 6.08 21.82 -8.23
N THR A 545 6.07 20.72 -8.98
CA THR A 545 7.28 20.16 -9.61
C THR A 545 7.91 21.08 -10.66
N ILE A 546 7.12 21.96 -11.28
CA ILE A 546 7.61 22.92 -12.28
C ILE A 546 8.48 23.97 -11.59
N ASP A 547 8.07 24.41 -10.40
CA ASP A 547 8.77 25.42 -9.64
C ASP A 547 10.20 24.95 -9.32
N TRP A 548 10.36 23.73 -8.82
CA TRP A 548 11.67 23.16 -8.44
C TRP A 548 12.64 23.01 -9.61
N ARG A 549 12.14 22.80 -10.83
CA ARG A 549 12.97 22.82 -12.04
C ARG A 549 13.54 24.21 -12.29
N LEU A 550 12.71 25.26 -12.17
CA LEU A 550 13.15 26.65 -12.35
C LEU A 550 14.16 27.07 -11.28
N ALA A 551 13.98 26.65 -10.02
CA ALA A 551 14.99 26.89 -8.99
C ALA A 551 16.29 26.11 -9.23
N GLY A 552 16.21 24.88 -9.76
CA GLY A 552 17.39 24.12 -10.19
C GLY A 552 18.19 24.87 -11.25
N ALA A 553 17.51 25.39 -12.29
CA ALA A 553 18.14 26.23 -13.31
C ALA A 553 18.71 27.53 -12.72
N TYR A 554 17.96 28.23 -11.85
CA TYR A 554 18.39 29.47 -11.22
C TYR A 554 19.66 29.27 -10.38
N MET A 555 19.73 28.16 -9.63
CA MET A 555 20.86 27.83 -8.76
C MET A 555 21.99 27.06 -9.46
N ASN A 556 21.80 26.67 -10.72
CA ASN A 556 22.65 25.74 -11.48
C ASN A 556 22.97 24.44 -10.70
N VAL A 557 21.93 23.78 -10.19
CA VAL A 557 22.01 22.50 -9.45
C VAL A 557 20.85 21.59 -9.87
N ASP A 558 20.93 20.30 -9.56
CA ASP A 558 19.83 19.38 -9.84
C ASP A 558 18.54 19.79 -9.10
N SER A 559 17.40 19.72 -9.80
CA SER A 559 16.09 20.12 -9.25
C SER A 559 15.70 19.34 -7.98
N LEU A 560 16.12 18.08 -7.84
CA LEU A 560 15.90 17.27 -6.63
C LEU A 560 16.80 17.71 -5.48
N GLU A 561 17.99 18.28 -5.77
CA GLU A 561 18.83 18.91 -4.75
C GLU A 561 18.17 20.20 -4.24
N CYS A 562 17.73 21.09 -5.15
CA CYS A 562 16.92 22.26 -4.80
C CYS A 562 15.65 21.89 -4.03
N GLN A 563 14.95 20.82 -4.43
CA GLN A 563 13.76 20.34 -3.72
C GLN A 563 14.12 19.77 -2.35
N ARG A 564 15.21 19.00 -2.22
CA ARG A 564 15.63 18.42 -0.93
C ARG A 564 16.04 19.51 0.06
N VAL A 565 16.75 20.52 -0.43
CA VAL A 565 17.22 21.65 0.37
C VAL A 565 16.09 22.64 0.64
N GLY A 566 15.29 22.96 -0.38
CA GLY A 566 14.11 23.82 -0.33
C GLY A 566 12.97 23.25 0.51
N LEU A 567 12.65 21.96 0.42
CA LEU A 567 11.76 21.28 1.37
C LEU A 567 12.42 21.07 2.73
N GLY A 568 13.75 21.06 2.77
CA GLY A 568 14.55 21.12 3.99
C GLY A 568 14.40 22.47 4.71
N THR A 569 14.29 23.58 3.97
CA THR A 569 14.11 24.96 4.47
C THR A 569 12.65 25.39 4.62
N PHE A 570 11.70 24.85 3.85
CA PHE A 570 10.26 24.98 4.10
C PHE A 570 9.84 24.31 5.42
N ARG A 571 10.72 23.50 6.01
CA ARG A 571 10.68 23.11 7.44
C ARG A 571 11.23 24.21 8.34
N GLY A 572 11.02 25.47 7.97
CA GLY A 572 11.46 26.62 8.72
C GLY A 572 10.94 26.58 10.14
N PRO A 573 11.71 27.11 11.10
CA PRO A 573 11.22 27.27 12.47
C PRO A 573 9.92 28.08 12.45
N ILE A 574 8.94 27.70 13.27
CA ILE A 574 7.75 28.54 13.46
C ILE A 574 8.23 29.90 13.95
N ASN A 575 8.03 30.93 13.14
CA ASN A 575 8.35 32.30 13.51
C ASN A 575 7.40 32.78 14.61
N GLU A 576 7.70 33.94 15.21
CA GLU A 576 6.92 34.44 16.34
C GLU A 576 5.42 34.61 16.03
N VAL A 577 5.10 35.08 14.83
CA VAL A 577 3.71 35.23 14.35
C VAL A 577 3.00 33.88 14.26
N GLY A 578 3.64 32.89 13.65
CA GLY A 578 3.10 31.53 13.58
C GLY A 578 2.96 30.88 14.96
N TYR A 579 3.88 31.16 15.88
CA TYR A 579 3.83 30.64 17.25
C TYR A 579 2.62 31.18 18.00
N ARG A 580 2.42 32.52 18.00
CA ARG A 580 1.27 33.16 18.64
C ARG A 580 -0.05 32.62 18.08
N ARG A 581 -0.15 32.51 16.75
CA ARG A 581 -1.36 32.02 16.09
C ARG A 581 -1.66 30.54 16.39
N ILE A 582 -0.63 29.70 16.53
CA ILE A 582 -0.80 28.33 17.00
C ILE A 582 -1.25 28.31 18.48
N CYS A 583 -0.70 29.17 19.34
CA CYS A 583 -1.16 29.31 20.72
C CYS A 583 -2.63 29.71 20.78
N GLU A 584 -3.06 30.71 20.01
CA GLU A 584 -4.47 31.13 19.93
C GLU A 584 -5.41 29.98 19.56
N PHE A 585 -5.05 29.17 18.54
CA PHE A 585 -5.83 27.98 18.19
C PHE A 585 -5.81 26.91 19.29
N ARG A 586 -4.70 26.76 20.02
CA ARG A 586 -4.60 25.79 21.11
C ARG A 586 -5.38 26.24 22.35
N ASP A 587 -5.38 27.53 22.64
CA ASP A 587 -6.08 28.14 23.78
C ASP A 587 -7.59 28.21 23.55
N SER A 588 -8.03 28.30 22.28
CA SER A 588 -9.44 28.11 21.88
C SER A 588 -9.89 26.64 21.87
N GLY A 589 -9.01 25.70 22.22
CA GLY A 589 -9.35 24.28 22.42
C GLY A 589 -9.18 23.37 21.20
N LEU A 590 -8.68 23.87 20.06
CA LEU A 590 -8.47 23.04 18.86
C LEU A 590 -7.38 21.98 19.11
N LYS A 591 -7.59 20.75 18.63
CA LYS A 591 -6.59 19.68 18.71
C LYS A 591 -5.53 19.88 17.63
N TRP A 592 -4.34 19.31 17.81
CA TRP A 592 -3.22 19.43 16.85
C TRP A 592 -3.60 19.08 15.40
N LYS A 593 -4.48 18.11 15.20
CA LYS A 593 -4.99 17.74 13.88
C LYS A 593 -5.78 18.87 13.22
N ASP A 594 -6.53 19.64 14.01
CA ASP A 594 -7.37 20.75 13.55
C ASP A 594 -6.52 22.01 13.35
N VAL A 595 -5.58 22.27 14.26
CA VAL A 595 -4.59 23.35 14.09
C VAL A 595 -3.78 23.15 12.81
N HIS A 596 -3.43 21.90 12.47
CA HIS A 596 -2.70 21.58 11.24
C HIS A 596 -3.42 21.99 9.95
N GLN A 597 -4.76 22.00 9.94
CA GLN A 597 -5.53 22.49 8.79
C GLN A 597 -5.28 23.97 8.49
N HIS A 598 -4.80 24.74 9.48
CA HIS A 598 -4.43 26.15 9.32
C HIS A 598 -2.93 26.37 9.04
N PHE A 599 -2.11 25.31 9.08
CA PHE A 599 -0.67 25.36 8.85
C PHE A 599 -0.23 24.22 7.92
N LEU A 600 -0.82 24.20 6.70
CA LEU A 600 -0.61 23.17 5.69
C LEU A 600 0.83 23.10 5.14
N GLN A 601 1.64 24.13 5.40
CA GLN A 601 3.08 24.09 5.09
C GLN A 601 3.83 22.99 5.87
N TYR A 602 3.22 22.40 6.90
CA TYR A 602 3.74 21.20 7.58
C TYR A 602 3.07 19.93 7.03
N PRO A 603 3.80 18.83 6.74
CA PRO A 603 3.23 17.64 6.10
C PRO A 603 2.17 16.89 6.92
N ASN A 604 2.23 17.00 8.26
CA ASN A 604 1.25 16.42 9.17
C ASN A 604 1.30 17.10 10.53
N PHE A 605 0.27 16.87 11.34
CA PHE A 605 0.14 17.47 12.67
C PHE A 605 1.26 17.08 13.66
N ILE A 606 1.90 15.91 13.51
CA ILE A 606 3.00 15.47 14.38
C ILE A 606 4.23 16.36 14.16
N GLN A 607 4.50 16.71 12.91
CA GLN A 607 5.59 17.62 12.56
C GLN A 607 5.31 19.06 13.00
N LEU A 608 4.09 19.57 12.79
CA LEU A 608 3.65 20.88 13.30
C LEU A 608 3.83 20.97 14.82
N GLN A 609 3.34 19.96 15.55
CA GLN A 609 3.46 19.88 17.01
C GLN A 609 4.93 19.89 17.45
N SER A 610 5.78 19.09 16.81
CA SER A 610 7.21 19.02 17.15
C SER A 610 7.92 20.35 16.92
N ARG A 611 7.58 21.06 15.83
CA ARG A 611 8.14 22.39 15.53
C ARG A 611 7.59 23.47 16.45
N PHE A 612 6.32 23.37 16.86
CA PHE A 612 5.72 24.31 17.79
C PHE A 612 6.41 24.22 19.15
N MET A 613 6.64 23.00 19.64
CA MET A 613 7.39 22.79 20.88
C MET A 613 8.81 23.37 20.81
N TRP A 614 9.41 23.37 19.62
CA TRP A 614 10.72 23.97 19.38
C TRP A 614 10.67 25.50 19.37
N ALA A 615 9.69 26.11 18.68
CA ALA A 615 9.50 27.56 18.67
C ALA A 615 9.08 28.10 20.04
N LYS A 616 8.25 27.36 20.78
CA LYS A 616 7.89 27.63 22.17
C LYS A 616 9.13 27.79 23.05
N ALA A 617 10.04 26.82 22.99
CA ALA A 617 11.28 26.88 23.75
C ALA A 617 12.12 28.11 23.36
N LYS A 618 12.23 28.41 22.05
CA LYS A 618 13.01 29.54 21.55
C LYS A 618 12.44 30.91 21.95
N LEU A 619 11.12 31.09 21.87
CA LEU A 619 10.44 32.37 22.10
C LEU A 619 10.18 32.68 23.57
N GLU A 620 10.01 31.67 24.43
CA GLU A 620 9.86 31.85 25.88
C GLU A 620 11.20 32.14 26.59
N GLY A 621 12.22 32.61 25.86
CA GLY A 621 13.54 32.93 26.42
C GLY A 621 14.28 31.71 27.00
N ARG A 622 13.79 30.49 26.76
CA ARG A 622 14.51 29.26 27.10
C ARG A 622 15.52 29.01 26.00
N THR A 623 16.62 29.76 26.02
CA THR A 623 17.86 29.42 25.31
C THR A 623 18.43 28.12 25.86
N ALA A 624 17.74 27.01 25.63
CA ALA A 624 18.43 25.76 25.38
C ALA A 624 18.87 25.84 23.92
N ALA A 625 20.07 26.40 23.70
CA ALA A 625 20.94 25.81 22.71
C ALA A 625 20.74 24.31 22.86
N ARG A 626 20.20 23.62 21.84
CA ARG A 626 20.17 22.17 21.93
C ARG A 626 21.64 21.80 22.08
N PRO A 627 22.09 21.30 23.25
CA PRO A 627 23.45 20.81 23.33
C PRO A 627 23.45 19.72 22.27
N SER A 628 24.36 19.81 21.31
CA SER A 628 24.22 19.08 20.06
C SER A 628 23.91 17.60 20.35
N THR A 629 23.17 16.92 19.47
CA THR A 629 22.99 15.45 19.63
C THR A 629 24.35 14.73 19.67
N LYS A 630 25.44 15.39 19.26
CA LYS A 630 26.78 15.01 19.68
C LYS A 630 26.99 15.46 21.13
N LEU A 631 27.04 14.47 22.01
CA LEU A 631 27.74 14.62 23.28
C LEU A 631 29.10 15.26 23.01
N ALA A 632 29.47 16.26 23.80
CA ALA A 632 30.87 16.69 23.84
C ALA A 632 31.72 15.45 24.08
N ASP A 633 32.93 15.37 23.51
CA ASP A 633 33.70 14.13 23.61
C ASP A 633 33.93 13.72 25.08
N THR A 634 34.03 14.69 25.99
CA THR A 634 34.04 14.46 27.45
C THR A 634 32.75 13.83 28.00
N GLU A 635 31.57 14.30 27.60
CA GLU A 635 30.28 13.71 27.99
C GLU A 635 30.05 12.35 27.33
N ARG A 636 30.56 12.16 26.11
CA ARG A 636 30.48 10.90 25.36
C ARG A 636 31.30 9.82 26.05
N GLU A 637 32.55 10.14 26.37
CA GLU A 637 33.44 9.22 27.08
C GLU A 637 32.93 8.97 28.50
N ARG A 638 32.36 9.96 29.17
CA ARG A 638 31.69 9.77 30.47
C ARG A 638 30.47 8.86 30.36
N MET A 639 29.62 9.05 29.35
CA MET A 639 28.45 8.19 29.10
C MET A 639 28.87 6.75 28.77
N LYS A 640 29.88 6.56 27.90
CA LYS A 640 30.44 5.24 27.60
C LYS A 640 31.03 4.57 28.86
N GLY A 641 31.76 5.32 29.68
CA GLY A 641 32.31 4.83 30.94
C GLY A 641 31.23 4.38 31.91
N LEU A 642 30.14 5.14 32.05
CA LEU A 642 28.99 4.76 32.88
C LEU A 642 28.27 3.53 32.32
N ILE A 643 28.08 3.45 31.00
CA ILE A 643 27.47 2.27 30.37
C ILE A 643 28.37 1.05 30.58
N ASN A 644 29.67 1.12 30.32
CA ASN A 644 30.60 0.01 30.54
C ASN A 644 30.58 -0.47 32.00
N ARG A 645 30.56 0.46 32.96
CA ARG A 645 30.56 0.15 34.40
C ARG A 645 29.25 -0.48 34.90
N TYR A 646 28.10 -0.07 34.38
CA TYR A 646 26.78 -0.41 34.97
C TYR A 646 25.89 -1.29 34.08
N VAL A 647 26.19 -1.48 32.79
CA VAL A 647 25.32 -2.25 31.87
C VAL A 647 25.11 -3.71 32.28
N GLN A 648 26.03 -4.28 33.06
CA GLN A 648 25.93 -5.66 33.56
C GLN A 648 25.20 -5.77 34.91
N SER A 649 25.27 -4.73 35.75
CA SER A 649 24.78 -4.76 37.14
C SER A 649 23.45 -4.05 37.36
N THR A 650 22.91 -3.37 36.35
CA THR A 650 21.69 -2.56 36.46
C THR A 650 20.70 -2.84 35.34
N THR A 651 19.40 -2.64 35.62
CA THR A 651 18.38 -2.67 34.58
C THR A 651 18.52 -1.46 33.65
N ARG A 652 17.99 -1.57 32.43
CA ARG A 652 18.07 -0.48 31.45
C ARG A 652 17.43 0.83 31.93
N SER A 653 16.41 0.77 32.79
CA SER A 653 15.81 1.97 33.39
C SER A 653 16.75 2.60 34.39
N GLU A 654 17.35 1.80 35.28
CA GLU A 654 18.31 2.27 36.28
C GLU A 654 19.57 2.84 35.62
N LEU A 655 20.06 2.22 34.54
CA LEU A 655 21.17 2.75 33.76
C LEU A 655 20.87 4.13 33.18
N VAL A 656 19.67 4.32 32.62
CA VAL A 656 19.22 5.62 32.12
C VAL A 656 19.13 6.64 33.27
N ASP A 657 18.66 6.23 34.45
CA ASP A 657 18.55 7.11 35.62
C ASP A 657 19.93 7.46 36.23
N ILE A 658 20.92 6.56 36.16
CA ILE A 658 22.31 6.82 36.56
C ILE A 658 22.94 7.83 35.59
N ILE A 659 22.79 7.60 34.29
CA ILE A 659 23.33 8.50 33.26
C ILE A 659 22.63 9.88 33.32
N GLN A 660 21.32 9.91 33.61
CA GLN A 660 20.58 11.17 33.79
C GLN A 660 21.04 11.97 35.01
N ARG A 661 21.49 11.29 36.08
CA ARG A 661 22.06 11.95 37.26
C ARG A 661 23.46 12.52 37.00
N GLU A 662 24.26 11.81 36.23
CA GLU A 662 25.62 12.24 35.86
C GLU A 662 25.66 13.26 34.72
N LEU A 663 24.64 13.27 33.86
CA LEU A 663 24.45 14.22 32.77
C LEU A 663 23.11 14.98 32.96
N PRO A 664 22.93 15.72 34.06
CA PRO A 664 21.64 16.34 34.42
C PRO A 664 21.18 17.38 33.41
N ASN A 665 22.14 17.96 32.67
CA ASN A 665 21.88 18.97 31.64
C ASN A 665 21.42 18.36 30.30
N ARG A 666 21.37 17.02 30.18
CA ARG A 666 20.94 16.34 28.96
C ARG A 666 19.48 15.86 29.06
N PRO A 667 18.66 16.03 28.00
CA PRO A 667 17.27 15.58 28.02
C PRO A 667 17.17 14.05 28.15
N LEU A 668 16.21 13.58 28.96
CA LEU A 668 15.97 12.15 29.19
C LEU A 668 15.70 11.35 27.90
N SER A 669 15.07 11.99 26.90
CA SER A 669 14.87 11.39 25.58
C SER A 669 16.19 11.09 24.86
N ASP A 670 17.15 11.99 24.95
CA ASP A 670 18.45 11.88 24.29
C ASP A 670 19.31 10.84 25.01
N ILE A 671 19.29 10.84 26.36
CA ILE A 671 19.94 9.80 27.16
C ILE A 671 19.36 8.42 26.84
N ARG A 672 18.04 8.27 26.70
CA ARG A 672 17.42 6.98 26.33
C ARG A 672 17.82 6.49 24.95
N LEU A 673 17.89 7.39 23.98
CA LEU A 673 18.26 7.07 22.61
C LEU A 673 19.75 6.72 22.50
N LEU A 674 20.62 7.56 23.05
CA LEU A 674 22.07 7.38 23.03
C LEU A 674 22.50 6.16 23.86
N SER A 675 21.89 5.93 25.03
CA SER A 675 22.14 4.72 25.81
C SER A 675 21.76 3.46 25.03
N LYS A 676 20.66 3.50 24.26
CA LYS A 676 20.26 2.37 23.39
C LYS A 676 21.29 2.14 22.30
N GLN A 677 21.73 3.20 21.63
CA GLN A 677 22.72 3.13 20.56
C GLN A 677 24.05 2.60 21.09
N TYR A 678 24.58 3.15 22.18
CA TYR A 678 25.83 2.69 22.78
C TYR A 678 25.75 1.28 23.35
N VAL A 679 24.66 0.90 24.02
CA VAL A 679 24.48 -0.50 24.47
C VAL A 679 24.39 -1.45 23.27
N ASN A 680 23.76 -1.03 22.17
CA ASN A 680 23.73 -1.82 20.95
C ASN A 680 25.11 -1.89 20.30
N GLU A 681 25.85 -0.79 20.20
CA GLU A 681 27.22 -0.75 19.68
C GLU A 681 28.16 -1.62 20.52
N LEU A 682 28.02 -1.62 21.84
CA LEU A 682 28.77 -2.53 22.73
C LEU A 682 28.38 -3.99 22.56
N LYS A 683 27.12 -4.28 22.18
CA LYS A 683 26.63 -5.64 21.92
C LYS A 683 26.96 -6.15 20.51
N THR A 684 26.91 -5.29 19.50
CA THR A 684 27.05 -5.67 18.08
C THR A 684 28.42 -5.30 17.50
N GLY A 685 29.17 -4.42 18.17
CA GLY A 685 30.49 -3.98 17.76
C GLY A 685 31.40 -5.16 17.46
N HIS A 686 31.85 -5.24 16.22
CA HIS A 686 32.89 -6.17 15.82
C HIS A 686 34.23 -5.57 16.26
N ILE A 687 35.07 -6.34 16.94
CA ILE A 687 36.45 -5.93 17.21
C ILE A 687 37.12 -5.81 15.84
N ARG A 688 37.56 -4.61 15.49
CA ARG A 688 38.17 -4.35 14.18
C ARG A 688 39.47 -5.13 14.07
N ALA A 689 39.91 -5.45 12.85
CA ALA A 689 41.16 -6.18 12.62
C ALA A 689 42.37 -5.58 13.36
N GLY A 690 42.49 -4.26 13.44
CA GLY A 690 43.55 -3.59 14.21
C GLY A 690 43.42 -3.73 15.74
N GLN A 691 42.19 -3.81 16.27
CA GLN A 691 41.94 -4.02 17.70
C GLN A 691 42.13 -5.49 18.12
N MET A 692 42.16 -6.43 17.16
CA MET A 692 42.47 -7.82 17.46
C MET A 692 43.92 -8.01 17.92
N THR A 693 44.87 -7.24 17.37
CA THR A 693 46.27 -7.21 17.84
C THR A 693 46.34 -6.73 19.28
N GLN A 694 45.67 -5.62 19.58
CA GLN A 694 45.56 -5.07 20.93
C GLN A 694 44.87 -6.05 21.91
N LEU A 695 43.82 -6.76 21.48
CA LEU A 695 43.21 -7.82 22.28
C LEU A 695 44.22 -8.93 22.62
N ARG A 696 45.15 -9.28 21.72
CA ARG A 696 46.20 -10.28 22.01
C ARG A 696 47.20 -9.76 23.04
N GLU A 697 47.66 -8.53 22.88
CA GLU A 697 48.59 -7.88 23.80
C GLU A 697 47.98 -7.81 25.21
N LEU A 698 46.71 -7.40 25.30
CA LEU A 698 45.99 -7.30 26.57
C LEU A 698 45.73 -8.66 27.22
N VAL A 699 45.45 -9.71 26.44
CA VAL A 699 45.35 -11.08 26.98
C VAL A 699 46.73 -11.59 27.43
N SER A 700 47.81 -11.22 26.75
CA SER A 700 49.17 -11.55 27.18
C SER A 700 49.59 -10.81 28.46
N GLU A 701 49.14 -9.56 28.63
CA GLU A 701 49.46 -8.72 29.78
C GLU A 701 48.59 -9.04 31.00
N TYR A 702 47.28 -9.27 30.80
CA TYR A 702 46.29 -9.42 31.88
C TYR A 702 45.69 -10.84 32.02
N GLY A 703 46.12 -11.80 31.20
CA GLY A 703 45.51 -13.14 31.18
C GLY A 703 44.08 -13.13 30.61
N GLU A 704 43.25 -14.11 30.97
CA GLU A 704 41.82 -14.16 30.55
C GLU A 704 40.91 -13.28 31.46
N ASP A 705 41.40 -12.14 31.96
CA ASP A 705 40.60 -11.16 32.70
C ASP A 705 39.74 -10.34 31.72
N TRP A 706 38.66 -10.96 31.28
CA TRP A 706 37.77 -10.39 30.25
C TRP A 706 37.10 -9.09 30.68
N ASP A 707 36.93 -8.86 31.98
CA ASP A 707 36.34 -7.63 32.50
C ASP A 707 37.32 -6.47 32.30
N ARG A 708 38.58 -6.67 32.70
CA ARG A 708 39.65 -5.69 32.47
C ARG A 708 39.95 -5.48 30.99
N ILE A 709 40.00 -6.55 30.20
CA ILE A 709 40.25 -6.48 28.75
C ILE A 709 39.10 -5.81 28.00
N GLY A 710 37.85 -6.13 28.36
CA GLY A 710 36.67 -5.50 27.78
C GLY A 710 36.63 -4.00 28.08
N GLU A 711 37.00 -3.62 29.31
CA GLU A 711 37.17 -2.22 29.70
C GLU A 711 38.24 -1.51 28.87
N THR A 712 39.44 -2.10 28.72
CA THR A 712 40.54 -1.50 27.93
C THR A 712 40.21 -1.38 26.44
N LEU A 713 39.48 -2.34 25.87
CA LEU A 713 39.08 -2.32 24.45
C LEU A 713 37.78 -1.54 24.17
N GLY A 714 37.06 -1.13 25.21
CA GLY A 714 35.75 -0.48 25.09
C GLY A 714 34.68 -1.40 24.48
N VAL A 715 34.71 -2.71 24.79
CA VAL A 715 33.71 -3.70 24.36
C VAL A 715 33.22 -4.52 25.54
N LEU A 716 32.08 -5.19 25.41
CA LEU A 716 31.61 -6.07 26.49
C LEU A 716 32.62 -7.20 26.75
N PRO A 717 32.90 -7.55 28.02
CA PRO A 717 33.74 -8.69 28.42
C PRO A 717 33.35 -10.00 27.71
N SER A 718 32.05 -10.28 27.63
CA SER A 718 31.53 -11.45 26.90
C SER A 718 31.87 -11.41 25.40
N ARG A 719 31.96 -10.21 24.82
CA ARG A 719 32.28 -10.00 23.40
C ARG A 719 33.78 -10.03 23.16
N ALA A 720 34.61 -9.45 24.03
CA ALA A 720 36.07 -9.63 24.01
C ALA A 720 36.44 -11.12 24.09
N ARG A 721 35.85 -11.82 25.08
CA ARG A 721 35.99 -13.27 25.23
C ARG A 721 35.54 -14.01 23.98
N HIS A 722 34.36 -13.69 23.44
CA HIS A 722 33.86 -14.38 22.25
C HIS A 722 34.76 -14.15 21.03
N ASN A 723 35.20 -12.92 20.76
CA ASN A 723 36.12 -12.65 19.65
C ASN A 723 37.48 -13.32 19.87
N TRP A 724 38.02 -13.34 21.09
CA TRP A 724 39.23 -14.09 21.42
C TRP A 724 39.06 -15.58 21.13
N LEU A 725 37.95 -16.18 21.58
CA LEU A 725 37.64 -17.59 21.36
C LEU A 725 37.33 -17.94 19.89
N GLU A 726 36.79 -17.00 19.11
CA GLU A 726 36.51 -17.20 17.69
C GLU A 726 37.76 -17.03 16.81
N SER A 727 38.58 -16.02 17.09
CA SER A 727 39.84 -15.76 16.41
C SER A 727 40.98 -16.70 16.84
N GLY A 728 40.78 -17.44 17.93
CA GLY A 728 41.66 -18.50 18.39
C GLY A 728 42.98 -18.03 18.99
N GLY A 729 43.18 -16.73 19.25
CA GLY A 729 44.44 -16.21 19.80
C GLY A 729 45.65 -16.27 18.86
N TYR A 730 45.62 -17.07 17.79
CA TYR A 730 46.77 -17.29 16.90
C TYR A 730 46.69 -16.42 15.63
N ALA A 731 47.83 -15.82 15.25
CA ALA A 731 47.96 -14.86 14.14
C ALA A 731 47.94 -15.49 12.72
N GLY A 732 47.74 -16.81 12.61
CA GLY A 732 48.06 -17.57 11.40
C GLY A 732 46.90 -18.09 10.54
N ASP A 733 45.64 -17.68 10.77
CA ASP A 733 44.45 -18.27 10.09
C ASP A 733 44.30 -17.88 8.59
N HIS A 734 45.42 -17.63 7.88
CA HIS A 734 45.47 -17.27 6.47
C HIS A 734 46.12 -18.34 5.57
N SER A 735 46.72 -19.40 6.12
CA SER A 735 47.25 -20.50 5.32
C SER A 735 46.14 -21.47 4.90
N ALA A 736 46.17 -21.93 3.65
CA ALA A 736 45.36 -23.06 3.19
C ALA A 736 45.55 -24.28 4.13
N TRP A 737 44.52 -25.11 4.28
CA TRP A 737 44.63 -26.34 5.07
C TRP A 737 45.61 -27.31 4.39
N SER A 738 46.72 -27.62 5.06
CA SER A 738 47.62 -28.68 4.61
C SER A 738 46.97 -30.05 4.84
N LEU A 739 47.44 -31.05 4.09
CA LEU A 739 46.93 -32.41 4.22
C LEU A 739 47.17 -32.98 5.63
N ASP A 740 48.29 -32.63 6.26
CA ASP A 740 48.62 -33.10 7.61
C ASP A 740 47.80 -32.38 8.69
N GLU A 741 47.54 -31.08 8.55
CA GLU A 741 46.61 -30.36 9.41
C GLU A 741 45.20 -30.97 9.35
N MET A 742 44.74 -31.34 8.14
CA MET A 742 43.47 -32.03 7.96
C MET A 742 43.44 -33.42 8.62
N ARG A 743 44.52 -34.19 8.50
CA ARG A 743 44.65 -35.51 9.15
C ARG A 743 44.71 -35.41 10.66
N GLN A 744 45.37 -34.38 11.20
CA GLN A 744 45.42 -34.13 12.64
C GLN A 744 44.05 -33.68 13.16
N LEU A 745 43.38 -32.75 12.47
CA LEU A 745 42.01 -32.36 12.83
C LEU A 745 41.08 -33.57 12.86
N GLN A 746 41.16 -34.45 11.86
CA GLN A 746 40.35 -35.66 11.80
C GLN A 746 40.60 -36.58 13.01
N ARG A 747 41.86 -36.85 13.35
CA ARG A 747 42.23 -37.66 14.54
C ARG A 747 41.69 -37.07 15.84
N LEU A 748 41.72 -35.75 15.98
CA LEU A 748 41.18 -35.05 17.15
C LEU A 748 39.65 -35.18 17.21
N ILE A 749 38.95 -35.04 16.08
CA ILE A 749 37.49 -35.23 16.04
C ILE A 749 37.12 -36.68 16.36
N ASP A 750 37.85 -37.65 15.81
CA ASP A 750 37.59 -39.09 16.00
C ASP A 750 37.82 -39.53 17.45
N SER A 751 38.69 -38.83 18.18
CA SER A 751 38.89 -38.99 19.63
C SER A 751 37.89 -38.21 20.50
N GLY A 752 36.87 -37.60 19.90
CA GLY A 752 35.81 -36.88 20.61
C GLY A 752 36.15 -35.44 21.01
N VAL A 753 37.30 -34.91 20.58
CA VAL A 753 37.74 -33.55 20.89
C VAL A 753 36.84 -32.54 20.18
N LYS A 754 36.30 -31.58 20.94
CA LYS A 754 35.42 -30.54 20.38
C LYS A 754 36.22 -29.59 19.47
N PRO A 755 35.63 -29.01 18.41
CA PRO A 755 36.37 -28.15 17.46
C PRO A 755 37.13 -26.98 18.07
N GLN A 756 36.66 -26.47 19.21
CA GLN A 756 37.33 -25.38 19.95
C GLN A 756 38.63 -25.86 20.61
N GLU A 757 38.65 -27.08 21.11
CA GLU A 757 39.82 -27.71 21.73
C GLU A 757 40.76 -28.26 20.66
N ALA A 758 40.21 -28.76 19.55
CA ALA A 758 41.00 -29.14 18.38
C ALA A 758 41.75 -27.94 17.78
N ALA A 759 41.13 -26.76 17.72
CA ALA A 759 41.81 -25.52 17.30
C ALA A 759 42.99 -25.15 18.21
N LYS A 760 42.84 -25.36 19.53
CA LYS A 760 43.95 -25.15 20.50
C LYS A 760 45.07 -26.16 20.27
N LEU A 761 44.74 -27.43 20.04
CA LEU A 761 45.72 -28.50 19.84
C LEU A 761 46.45 -28.41 18.49
N LEU A 762 45.77 -27.92 17.44
CA LEU A 762 46.39 -27.70 16.13
C LEU A 762 47.26 -26.44 16.08
N GLY A 763 47.01 -25.47 16.97
CA GLY A 763 47.81 -24.24 17.13
C GLY A 763 47.83 -23.27 15.94
N MET A 764 47.34 -23.67 14.76
CA MET A 764 47.49 -22.89 13.51
C MET A 764 46.16 -22.52 12.83
N LYS A 765 45.02 -23.03 13.30
CA LYS A 765 43.69 -22.79 12.69
C LYS A 765 42.70 -22.31 13.72
N SER A 766 41.82 -21.37 13.35
CA SER A 766 40.79 -20.86 14.27
C SER A 766 39.73 -21.92 14.60
N ASN A 767 39.00 -21.73 15.71
CA ASN A 767 37.84 -22.54 16.06
C ASN A 767 36.78 -22.52 14.95
N ARG A 768 36.59 -21.35 14.30
CA ARG A 768 35.67 -21.22 13.16
C ARG A 768 36.14 -22.05 11.97
N SER A 769 37.43 -21.98 11.63
CA SER A 769 38.05 -22.77 10.57
C SER A 769 37.95 -24.26 10.86
N CYS A 770 38.28 -24.69 12.09
CA CYS A 770 38.14 -26.07 12.55
C CYS A 770 36.69 -26.55 12.53
N ARG A 771 35.70 -25.76 12.98
CA ARG A 771 34.26 -26.11 12.90
C ARG A 771 33.79 -26.27 11.47
N ALA A 772 34.13 -25.32 10.61
CA ALA A 772 33.77 -25.37 9.20
C ALA A 772 34.39 -26.61 8.54
N LYS A 773 35.66 -26.89 8.83
CA LYS A 773 36.36 -28.04 8.26
C LYS A 773 35.90 -29.37 8.86
N THR A 774 35.59 -29.44 10.15
CA THR A 774 34.97 -30.59 10.82
C THR A 774 33.60 -30.92 10.22
N SER A 775 32.79 -29.90 9.97
CA SER A 775 31.47 -30.06 9.35
C SER A 775 31.62 -30.60 7.92
N ASN A 776 32.60 -30.08 7.17
CA ASN A 776 32.96 -30.59 5.85
C ASN A 776 33.62 -31.98 5.87
N ALA A 777 34.36 -32.32 6.93
CA ALA A 777 35.04 -33.60 7.14
C ALA A 777 34.02 -34.71 7.46
N LYS A 778 33.04 -34.43 8.33
CA LYS A 778 31.89 -35.31 8.57
C LYS A 778 31.07 -35.55 7.30
N LEU A 779 30.91 -34.52 6.47
CA LEU A 779 30.32 -34.65 5.14
C LEU A 779 31.16 -35.53 4.20
N SER A 780 32.49 -35.44 4.25
CA SER A 780 33.38 -36.26 3.41
C SER A 780 33.51 -37.72 3.89
N ALA A 781 33.38 -37.98 5.20
CA ALA A 781 33.25 -39.34 5.73
C ALA A 781 31.90 -39.98 5.32
N SER A 782 30.81 -39.21 5.29
CA SER A 782 29.53 -39.66 4.71
C SER A 782 29.62 -39.88 3.19
N LYS A 783 30.34 -39.00 2.46
CA LYS A 783 30.64 -39.18 1.03
C LYS A 783 31.49 -40.41 0.75
N ARG A 784 32.41 -40.82 1.64
CA ARG A 784 33.16 -42.08 1.46
C ARG A 784 32.28 -43.33 1.58
N ARG A 785 31.13 -43.26 2.26
CA ARG A 785 30.11 -44.32 2.22
C ARG A 785 29.16 -44.21 1.01
N ALA A 786 29.04 -43.02 0.41
CA ALA A 786 28.19 -42.77 -0.77
C ALA A 786 28.95 -42.77 -2.11
N ASN A 787 30.28 -42.92 -2.09
CA ASN A 787 31.13 -42.79 -3.27
C ASN A 787 31.08 -44.00 -4.23
N ASP A 788 30.29 -45.03 -3.91
CA ASP A 788 29.93 -46.06 -4.89
C ASP A 788 28.74 -45.65 -5.80
N SER A 789 28.15 -44.46 -5.62
CA SER A 789 27.17 -43.91 -6.57
C SER A 789 27.43 -42.44 -6.94
N LEU A 790 28.16 -42.28 -8.05
CA LEU A 790 28.29 -41.14 -8.98
C LEU A 790 27.71 -39.74 -8.63
N SER A 791 28.61 -38.75 -8.70
CA SER A 791 28.40 -37.31 -8.96
C SER A 791 27.69 -36.45 -7.88
N GLY A 792 28.50 -35.76 -7.08
CA GLY A 792 28.04 -34.81 -6.05
C GLY A 792 27.33 -33.54 -6.53
N THR A 793 26.97 -33.45 -7.82
CA THR A 793 26.26 -32.32 -8.43
C THR A 793 24.77 -32.57 -8.64
N PHE A 794 24.32 -33.82 -8.73
CA PHE A 794 22.91 -34.14 -8.96
C PHE A 794 22.19 -34.52 -7.66
N TRP A 795 20.96 -34.03 -7.50
CA TRP A 795 20.03 -34.41 -6.42
C TRP A 795 19.13 -35.52 -6.95
N ALA A 796 19.09 -36.66 -6.25
CA ALA A 796 18.15 -37.72 -6.59
C ALA A 796 16.73 -37.37 -6.12
N ALA A 797 15.70 -37.92 -6.76
CA ALA A 797 14.31 -37.74 -6.32
C ALA A 797 14.11 -38.19 -4.86
N THR A 798 14.83 -39.22 -4.42
CA THR A 798 14.83 -39.71 -3.03
C THR A 798 15.47 -38.71 -2.05
N ASP A 799 16.46 -37.92 -2.50
CA ASP A 799 17.06 -36.85 -1.69
C ASP A 799 16.03 -35.72 -1.49
N ASP A 800 15.29 -35.37 -2.53
CA ASP A 800 14.24 -34.33 -2.46
C ASP A 800 13.06 -34.77 -1.58
N GLU A 801 12.63 -36.02 -1.67
CA GLU A 801 11.57 -36.58 -0.82
C GLU A 801 11.99 -36.59 0.66
N THR A 802 13.24 -37.00 0.94
CA THR A 802 13.80 -37.00 2.30
C THR A 802 13.94 -35.58 2.84
N LEU A 803 14.40 -34.63 2.00
CA LEU A 803 14.48 -33.22 2.34
C LEU A 803 13.12 -32.63 2.71
N LEU A 804 12.08 -32.93 1.94
CA LEU A 804 10.71 -32.47 2.20
C LEU A 804 10.12 -33.09 3.46
N LYS A 805 10.26 -34.42 3.66
CA LYS A 805 9.76 -35.12 4.86
C LYS A 805 10.34 -34.55 6.15
N MET A 806 11.61 -34.15 6.14
CA MET A 806 12.26 -33.57 7.31
C MET A 806 11.84 -32.11 7.60
N ILE A 807 11.27 -31.40 6.62
CA ILE A 807 10.93 -29.98 6.74
C ILE A 807 9.40 -29.76 6.88
N ASP A 808 8.55 -30.63 6.32
CA ASP A 808 7.07 -30.50 6.34
C ASP A 808 6.45 -30.46 7.76
N GLY A 809 7.21 -30.82 8.80
CA GLY A 809 6.83 -30.63 10.21
C GLY A 809 7.07 -29.22 10.78
N SER A 810 7.73 -28.32 10.05
CA SER A 810 8.09 -26.96 10.48
C SER A 810 7.57 -25.92 9.49
N THR A 811 6.49 -25.23 9.86
CA THR A 811 5.75 -24.29 8.99
C THR A 811 6.53 -23.02 8.62
N MET A 812 7.79 -22.88 9.05
CA MET A 812 8.69 -21.77 8.73
C MET A 812 10.11 -22.29 8.52
N SER A 813 10.79 -21.90 7.43
CA SER A 813 12.18 -22.32 7.14
C SER A 813 13.20 -21.93 8.23
N THR A 814 12.83 -20.97 9.07
CA THR A 814 13.59 -20.52 10.25
C THR A 814 13.55 -21.48 11.42
N ALA A 815 12.60 -22.43 11.46
CA ALA A 815 12.43 -23.40 12.54
C ALA A 815 13.06 -24.78 12.24
N ALA A 816 13.45 -25.05 10.99
CA ALA A 816 14.06 -26.32 10.61
C ALA A 816 15.48 -26.48 11.20
N LYS A 817 15.77 -27.64 11.79
CA LYS A 817 17.12 -28.01 12.29
C LYS A 817 18.01 -28.46 11.13
N TRP A 818 18.47 -27.50 10.34
CA TRP A 818 19.18 -27.76 9.09
C TRP A 818 20.44 -28.64 9.21
N GLU A 819 21.09 -28.66 10.37
CA GLU A 819 22.22 -29.54 10.65
C GLU A 819 21.80 -31.02 10.62
N GLN A 820 20.60 -31.36 11.10
CA GLN A 820 20.07 -32.73 11.06
C GLN A 820 19.71 -33.14 9.63
N VAL A 821 19.11 -32.22 8.87
CA VAL A 821 18.79 -32.40 7.45
C VAL A 821 20.05 -32.64 6.62
N SER A 822 21.10 -31.86 6.89
CA SER A 822 22.41 -31.98 6.24
C SER A 822 23.06 -33.34 6.51
N VAL A 823 23.00 -33.83 7.75
CA VAL A 823 23.54 -35.16 8.12
C VAL A 823 22.75 -36.28 7.45
N ALA A 824 21.42 -36.21 7.44
CA ALA A 824 20.57 -37.24 6.86
C ALA A 824 20.78 -37.39 5.34
N LEU A 825 20.97 -36.26 4.64
CA LEU A 825 21.14 -36.24 3.19
C LEU A 825 22.60 -36.39 2.74
N GLY A 826 23.57 -36.36 3.65
CA GLY A 826 25.00 -36.32 3.31
C GLY A 826 25.41 -35.09 2.47
N ARG A 827 24.60 -34.01 2.51
CA ARG A 827 24.82 -32.75 1.76
C ARG A 827 25.04 -31.60 2.73
N SER A 828 25.68 -30.51 2.29
CA SER A 828 25.90 -29.35 3.17
C SER A 828 24.58 -28.63 3.49
N VAL A 829 24.51 -28.02 4.69
CA VAL A 829 23.36 -27.18 5.12
C VAL A 829 22.94 -26.18 4.05
N LEU A 830 23.90 -25.51 3.41
CA LEU A 830 23.62 -24.52 2.38
C LEU A 830 23.03 -25.16 1.12
N ALA A 831 23.53 -26.32 0.72
CA ALA A 831 22.99 -27.07 -0.42
C ALA A 831 21.57 -27.56 -0.14
N CYS A 832 21.28 -28.09 1.07
CA CYS A 832 19.92 -28.47 1.48
C CYS A 832 18.96 -27.27 1.48
N LYS A 833 19.39 -26.10 1.99
CA LYS A 833 18.57 -24.87 1.96
C LYS A 833 18.29 -24.41 0.54
N HIS A 834 19.30 -24.39 -0.32
CA HIS A 834 19.14 -24.00 -1.71
C HIS A 834 18.23 -24.97 -2.46
N ARG A 835 18.45 -26.28 -2.31
CA ARG A 835 17.59 -27.29 -2.93
C ARG A 835 16.16 -27.22 -2.43
N PHE A 836 15.94 -27.01 -1.14
CA PHE A 836 14.59 -26.84 -0.60
C PHE A 836 13.87 -25.67 -1.26
N THR A 837 14.54 -24.53 -1.49
CA THR A 837 13.95 -23.40 -2.23
C THR A 837 13.53 -23.79 -3.65
N VAL A 838 14.36 -24.57 -4.35
CA VAL A 838 14.07 -25.07 -5.71
C VAL A 838 12.93 -26.08 -5.70
N VAL A 839 13.01 -27.12 -4.88
CA VAL A 839 12.00 -28.19 -4.76
C VAL A 839 10.66 -27.62 -4.29
N ASN A 840 10.66 -26.63 -3.41
CA ASN A 840 9.43 -25.96 -2.97
C ASN A 840 8.83 -25.07 -4.07
N ARG A 841 9.66 -24.50 -4.96
CA ARG A 841 9.18 -23.80 -6.16
C ARG A 841 8.55 -24.77 -7.16
N ASP A 842 9.20 -25.90 -7.42
CA ASP A 842 8.72 -26.92 -8.35
C ASP A 842 7.47 -27.62 -7.78
N ARG A 843 7.41 -27.86 -6.46
CA ARG A 843 6.22 -28.36 -5.77
C ARG A 843 5.04 -27.42 -5.93
N ARG A 844 5.22 -26.09 -5.83
CA ARG A 844 4.13 -25.13 -6.09
C ARG A 844 3.55 -25.29 -7.48
N GLN A 845 4.39 -25.50 -8.49
CA GLN A 845 3.95 -25.72 -9.86
C GLN A 845 3.16 -27.03 -10.03
N VAL A 846 3.56 -28.11 -9.34
CA VAL A 846 2.78 -29.37 -9.28
C VAL A 846 1.50 -29.24 -8.44
N THR A 847 1.49 -28.31 -7.48
CA THR A 847 0.31 -28.06 -6.63
C THR A 847 -0.81 -27.43 -7.46
N ASP A 848 -0.47 -26.54 -8.40
CA ASP A 848 -1.44 -25.93 -9.33
C ASP A 848 -2.15 -27.01 -10.20
N ASP A 849 -1.42 -28.01 -10.70
CA ASP A 849 -2.01 -29.12 -11.47
C ASP A 849 -2.91 -30.02 -10.61
N ARG A 850 -2.49 -30.34 -9.39
CA ARG A 850 -3.29 -31.12 -8.43
C ARG A 850 -4.55 -30.38 -7.99
N GLU A 851 -4.45 -29.07 -7.78
CA GLU A 851 -5.53 -28.18 -7.44
C GLU A 851 -6.60 -28.16 -8.55
N SER A 852 -6.18 -28.06 -9.81
CA SER A 852 -7.10 -28.12 -10.95
C SER A 852 -7.82 -29.48 -11.06
N ILE A 853 -7.10 -30.59 -10.85
CA ILE A 853 -7.69 -31.95 -10.87
C ILE A 853 -8.73 -32.11 -9.76
N VAL A 854 -8.40 -31.73 -8.52
CA VAL A 854 -9.33 -31.81 -7.39
C VAL A 854 -10.54 -30.90 -7.61
N THR A 855 -10.32 -29.66 -8.03
CA THR A 855 -11.40 -28.70 -8.27
C THR A 855 -12.34 -29.16 -9.38
N SER A 856 -11.80 -29.72 -10.46
CA SER A 856 -12.59 -30.28 -11.57
C SER A 856 -13.43 -31.48 -11.14
N GLU A 857 -12.88 -32.37 -10.32
CA GLU A 857 -13.62 -33.54 -9.83
C GLU A 857 -14.72 -33.15 -8.82
N VAL A 858 -14.43 -32.19 -7.93
CA VAL A 858 -15.42 -31.60 -7.01
C VAL A 858 -16.55 -30.94 -7.80
N GLN A 859 -16.22 -30.14 -8.83
CA GLN A 859 -17.20 -29.54 -9.71
C GLN A 859 -18.08 -30.60 -10.39
N ARG A 860 -17.48 -31.66 -10.94
CA ARG A 860 -18.21 -32.75 -11.60
C ARG A 860 -19.20 -33.45 -10.65
N GLN A 861 -18.79 -33.74 -9.42
CA GLN A 861 -19.68 -34.35 -8.43
C GLN A 861 -20.78 -33.40 -7.96
N PHE A 862 -20.44 -32.13 -7.74
CA PHE A 862 -21.41 -31.13 -7.31
C PHE A 862 -22.46 -30.84 -8.39
N GLU A 863 -22.05 -30.72 -9.65
CA GLU A 863 -22.97 -30.52 -10.78
C GLU A 863 -23.90 -31.72 -11.01
N SER A 864 -23.47 -32.94 -10.65
CA SER A 864 -24.28 -34.15 -10.81
C SER A 864 -25.18 -34.47 -9.63
N SER A 865 -24.77 -34.18 -8.40
CA SER A 865 -25.48 -34.61 -7.17
C SER A 865 -25.86 -33.47 -6.22
N GLY A 866 -25.40 -32.24 -6.45
CA GLY A 866 -25.59 -31.10 -5.55
C GLY A 866 -24.70 -31.11 -4.30
N ALA A 867 -23.80 -32.09 -4.18
CA ALA A 867 -22.81 -32.19 -3.11
C ALA A 867 -21.51 -32.84 -3.63
N ALA A 868 -20.41 -32.67 -2.90
CA ALA A 868 -19.17 -33.40 -3.18
C ALA A 868 -18.99 -34.53 -2.17
N ASP A 869 -18.84 -35.76 -2.65
CA ASP A 869 -18.46 -36.91 -1.81
C ASP A 869 -16.93 -36.92 -1.72
N TRP A 870 -16.40 -36.28 -0.68
CA TRP A 870 -14.96 -36.10 -0.50
C TRP A 870 -14.15 -37.40 -0.47
N PRO A 871 -14.64 -38.51 0.15
CA PRO A 871 -14.05 -39.84 -0.05
C PRO A 871 -13.95 -40.27 -1.52
N GLN A 872 -15.00 -40.08 -2.33
CA GLN A 872 -14.94 -40.38 -3.77
C GLN A 872 -13.99 -39.44 -4.53
N VAL A 873 -13.97 -38.15 -4.20
CA VAL A 873 -13.01 -37.18 -4.77
C VAL A 873 -11.56 -37.63 -4.47
N SER A 874 -11.30 -38.04 -3.23
CA SER A 874 -10.00 -38.58 -2.81
C SER A 874 -9.62 -39.82 -3.61
N GLN A 875 -10.56 -40.75 -3.79
CA GLN A 875 -10.33 -41.95 -4.60
C GLN A 875 -10.09 -41.63 -6.08
N ALA A 876 -10.87 -40.73 -6.67
CA ALA A 876 -10.78 -40.37 -8.09
C ALA A 876 -9.50 -39.60 -8.42
N THR A 877 -9.02 -38.77 -7.50
CA THR A 877 -7.80 -37.96 -7.69
C THR A 877 -6.52 -38.66 -7.23
N GLY A 878 -6.64 -39.75 -6.45
CA GLY A 878 -5.50 -40.46 -5.86
C GLY A 878 -4.79 -39.67 -4.74
N LEU A 879 -5.38 -38.57 -4.28
CA LEU A 879 -4.85 -37.73 -3.19
C LEU A 879 -5.58 -38.06 -1.89
N GLY A 880 -4.94 -37.80 -0.74
CA GLY A 880 -5.58 -38.02 0.56
C GLY A 880 -6.75 -37.06 0.80
N LEU A 881 -7.78 -37.50 1.53
CA LEU A 881 -8.98 -36.71 1.84
C LEU A 881 -8.67 -35.28 2.29
N ARG A 882 -7.75 -35.13 3.24
CA ARG A 882 -7.30 -33.83 3.75
C ARG A 882 -6.66 -32.98 2.65
N GLU A 883 -5.84 -33.57 1.79
CA GLU A 883 -5.17 -32.87 0.69
C GLU A 883 -6.20 -32.38 -0.34
N CYS A 884 -7.20 -33.20 -0.70
CA CYS A 884 -8.31 -32.78 -1.56
C CYS A 884 -9.08 -31.59 -0.97
N LEU A 885 -9.40 -31.66 0.33
CA LEU A 885 -10.09 -30.58 1.04
C LEU A 885 -9.24 -29.30 1.09
N GLU A 886 -7.93 -29.39 1.24
CA GLU A 886 -7.03 -28.23 1.26
C GLU A 886 -6.84 -27.61 -0.14
N LEU A 887 -6.85 -28.41 -1.20
CA LEU A 887 -6.56 -27.96 -2.58
C LEU A 887 -7.78 -27.44 -3.33
N SER A 888 -9.00 -27.95 -3.06
CA SER A 888 -10.17 -27.56 -3.84
C SER A 888 -10.47 -26.05 -3.76
N GLN A 889 -10.57 -25.41 -4.93
CA GLN A 889 -10.97 -24.01 -5.12
C GLN A 889 -12.46 -23.86 -5.43
N TYR A 890 -13.23 -24.95 -5.39
CA TYR A 890 -14.63 -24.89 -5.77
C TYR A 890 -15.47 -24.24 -4.66
N ASP A 891 -15.88 -23.00 -4.88
CA ASP A 891 -16.66 -22.21 -3.91
C ASP A 891 -18.16 -22.09 -4.26
N VAL A 892 -18.58 -22.61 -5.43
CA VAL A 892 -19.97 -22.52 -5.89
C VAL A 892 -20.91 -23.31 -4.97
N GLY A 893 -22.00 -22.67 -4.57
CA GLY A 893 -23.05 -23.31 -3.76
C GLY A 893 -22.72 -23.42 -2.27
N LYS A 894 -21.56 -22.92 -1.81
CA LYS A 894 -21.27 -22.84 -0.38
C LYS A 894 -22.26 -21.92 0.33
N ALA A 895 -22.78 -22.39 1.46
CA ALA A 895 -23.68 -21.60 2.28
C ALA A 895 -22.93 -20.40 2.88
N ARG A 896 -23.56 -19.23 2.84
CA ARG A 896 -23.14 -18.07 3.64
C ARG A 896 -23.73 -18.23 5.02
N TRP A 897 -22.89 -18.15 6.04
CA TRP A 897 -23.34 -18.21 7.41
C TRP A 897 -23.39 -16.81 7.99
N HIS A 898 -24.60 -16.30 8.15
CA HIS A 898 -24.85 -15.08 8.90
C HIS A 898 -24.98 -15.47 10.36
N TYR A 899 -24.01 -15.04 11.16
CA TYR A 899 -24.12 -15.20 12.60
C TYR A 899 -25.36 -14.45 13.10
N ASP A 900 -26.33 -15.23 13.58
CA ASP A 900 -27.49 -14.75 14.28
C ASP A 900 -27.49 -15.43 15.67
N PRO A 901 -27.40 -14.66 16.77
CA PRO A 901 -27.43 -15.20 18.11
C PRO A 901 -28.67 -16.07 18.38
N ASP A 902 -29.78 -15.81 17.69
CA ASP A 902 -31.05 -16.48 17.93
C ASP A 902 -31.20 -17.78 17.14
N SER A 903 -30.48 -17.95 16.03
CA SER A 903 -30.47 -19.18 15.20
C SER A 903 -29.13 -19.94 15.22
N PHE A 904 -28.21 -19.57 16.13
CA PHE A 904 -26.93 -20.23 16.31
C PHE A 904 -27.10 -21.72 16.66
N SER A 905 -26.75 -22.61 15.72
CA SER A 905 -26.81 -24.06 15.93
C SER A 905 -25.50 -24.61 16.48
N GLN A 906 -25.59 -25.32 17.62
CA GLN A 906 -24.46 -26.02 18.21
C GLN A 906 -23.93 -27.16 17.30
N SER A 907 -24.77 -27.77 16.46
CA SER A 907 -24.36 -28.87 15.59
C SER A 907 -23.31 -28.48 14.55
N MET A 908 -23.38 -27.25 14.03
CA MET A 908 -22.42 -26.73 13.06
C MET A 908 -21.05 -26.48 13.71
N VAL A 909 -21.07 -25.99 14.95
CA VAL A 909 -19.89 -25.81 15.79
C VAL A 909 -19.21 -27.13 16.10
N ASP A 910 -19.99 -28.13 16.50
CA ASP A 910 -19.49 -29.45 16.86
C ASP A 910 -18.85 -30.11 15.63
N CYS A 911 -19.52 -30.06 14.49
CA CYS A 911 -18.99 -30.52 13.19
C CYS A 911 -17.64 -29.87 12.84
N MET A 912 -17.53 -28.54 12.94
CA MET A 912 -16.27 -27.84 12.69
C MET A 912 -15.18 -28.24 13.69
N THR A 913 -15.54 -28.37 14.96
CA THR A 913 -14.61 -28.69 16.05
C THR A 913 -14.05 -30.10 15.90
N ASP A 914 -14.91 -31.06 15.55
CA ASP A 914 -14.53 -32.45 15.35
C ASP A 914 -13.63 -32.59 14.12
N PHE A 915 -13.98 -31.93 13.02
CA PHE A 915 -13.11 -31.86 11.84
C PHE A 915 -11.73 -31.25 12.16
N ILE A 916 -11.67 -30.14 12.91
CA ILE A 916 -10.40 -29.53 13.30
C ILE A 916 -9.59 -30.46 14.20
N LYS A 917 -10.22 -31.14 15.16
CA LYS A 917 -9.52 -32.09 16.05
C LYS A 917 -8.95 -33.28 15.29
N GLU A 918 -9.71 -33.80 14.33
CA GLU A 918 -9.34 -34.98 13.55
C GLU A 918 -8.22 -34.66 12.55
N TYR A 919 -8.35 -33.58 11.78
CA TYR A 919 -7.45 -33.29 10.65
C TYR A 919 -6.37 -32.25 10.97
N TYR A 920 -6.52 -31.44 12.02
CA TYR A 920 -5.59 -30.37 12.43
C TYR A 920 -5.25 -30.43 13.93
N PRO A 921 -4.70 -31.55 14.44
CA PRO A 921 -4.29 -31.63 15.85
C PRO A 921 -3.19 -30.62 16.16
N ALA A 922 -3.25 -29.99 17.33
CA ALA A 922 -2.23 -29.04 17.76
C ALA A 922 -0.83 -29.70 17.75
N PRO A 923 0.21 -29.05 17.20
CA PRO A 923 0.31 -27.62 16.87
C PRO A 923 0.04 -27.26 15.39
N VAL A 924 -0.56 -28.15 14.60
CA VAL A 924 -0.77 -27.91 13.17
C VAL A 924 -1.76 -26.75 12.99
N PRO A 925 -1.39 -25.69 12.23
CA PRO A 925 -2.31 -24.58 11.97
C PRO A 925 -3.48 -25.05 11.09
N VAL A 926 -4.70 -24.65 11.48
CA VAL A 926 -5.92 -24.96 10.74
C VAL A 926 -5.91 -24.26 9.38
N LYS A 927 -6.10 -25.01 8.29
CA LYS A 927 -6.36 -24.44 6.97
C LYS A 927 -7.86 -24.32 6.75
N TYR A 928 -8.40 -23.11 6.88
CA TYR A 928 -9.85 -22.87 6.81
C TYR A 928 -10.48 -23.18 5.46
N ARG A 929 -9.71 -23.26 4.37
CA ARG A 929 -10.20 -23.75 3.07
C ARG A 929 -10.71 -25.19 3.18
N ALA A 930 -9.99 -26.07 3.88
CA ALA A 930 -10.43 -27.44 4.11
C ALA A 930 -11.68 -27.52 4.98
N VAL A 931 -11.76 -26.67 6.01
CA VAL A 931 -12.94 -26.56 6.87
C VAL A 931 -14.15 -26.08 6.06
N SER A 932 -13.95 -25.07 5.21
CA SER A 932 -14.94 -24.51 4.29
C SER A 932 -15.45 -25.56 3.30
N ASN A 933 -14.54 -26.34 2.72
CA ASN A 933 -14.86 -27.42 1.79
C ASN A 933 -15.59 -28.57 2.48
N TYR A 934 -15.19 -28.94 3.70
CA TYR A 934 -15.82 -30.01 4.46
C TYR A 934 -17.24 -29.63 4.91
N MET A 935 -17.43 -28.43 5.46
CA MET A 935 -18.73 -27.95 5.94
C MET A 935 -19.63 -27.40 4.83
N TRP A 936 -19.08 -27.20 3.63
CA TRP A 936 -19.71 -26.50 2.53
C TRP A 936 -20.22 -25.09 2.90
N VAL A 937 -19.42 -24.37 3.70
CA VAL A 937 -19.68 -23.00 4.19
C VAL A 937 -18.56 -22.09 3.70
N ALA A 938 -18.85 -20.83 3.38
CA ALA A 938 -17.83 -19.89 2.93
C ALA A 938 -16.66 -19.76 3.94
N MET A 939 -15.44 -19.58 3.42
CA MET A 939 -14.22 -19.61 4.23
C MET A 939 -14.20 -18.52 5.29
N GLU A 940 -14.62 -17.29 4.95
CA GLU A 940 -14.67 -16.16 5.89
C GLU A 940 -15.60 -16.45 7.05
N ASP A 941 -16.68 -17.19 6.78
CA ASP A 941 -17.65 -17.53 7.80
C ASP A 941 -17.14 -18.66 8.70
N CYS A 942 -16.43 -19.65 8.16
CA CYS A 942 -15.73 -20.66 8.97
C CYS A 942 -14.70 -20.02 9.93
N ILE A 943 -13.97 -18.99 9.46
CA ILE A 943 -13.05 -18.21 10.30
C ILE A 943 -13.83 -17.51 11.43
N ARG A 944 -14.97 -16.89 11.11
CA ARG A 944 -15.82 -16.23 12.13
C ARG A 944 -16.39 -17.22 13.14
N ILE A 945 -16.89 -18.38 12.69
CA ILE A 945 -17.36 -19.45 13.59
C ILE A 945 -16.23 -19.83 14.53
N HIS A 946 -15.01 -20.04 14.01
CA HIS A 946 -13.87 -20.44 14.83
C HIS A 946 -13.42 -19.34 15.80
N ASP A 947 -13.41 -18.07 15.38
CA ASP A 947 -13.12 -16.95 16.28
C ASP A 947 -14.17 -16.86 17.41
N ILE A 948 -15.45 -17.06 17.09
CA ILE A 948 -16.55 -17.13 18.07
C ILE A 948 -16.31 -18.27 19.06
N LEU A 949 -15.82 -19.43 18.60
CA LEU A 949 -15.42 -20.56 19.47
C LEU A 949 -14.18 -20.27 20.29
N GLN A 950 -13.30 -19.38 19.85
CA GLN A 950 -12.18 -18.90 20.65
C GLN A 950 -12.57 -17.76 21.62
N GLY A 951 -13.85 -17.40 21.70
CA GLY A 951 -14.35 -16.31 22.54
C GLY A 951 -14.06 -14.92 21.97
N LYS A 952 -13.65 -14.83 20.71
CA LYS A 952 -13.44 -13.58 19.97
C LYS A 952 -14.75 -13.20 19.29
N PHE A 953 -15.58 -12.49 20.04
CA PHE A 953 -16.86 -11.98 19.56
C PHE A 953 -16.75 -10.50 19.16
N THR A 954 -17.13 -10.17 17.92
CA THR A 954 -17.20 -8.79 17.44
C THR A 954 -18.56 -8.20 17.79
N TRP A 955 -18.57 -7.19 18.65
CA TRP A 955 -19.81 -6.56 19.11
C TRP A 955 -20.35 -5.54 18.10
N THR A 956 -21.47 -5.88 17.46
CA THR A 956 -22.26 -4.99 16.60
C THR A 956 -23.31 -4.22 17.40
N GLU A 957 -23.89 -3.16 16.85
CA GLU A 957 -24.99 -2.42 17.50
C GLU A 957 -26.18 -3.33 17.84
N ALA A 958 -26.56 -4.23 16.93
CA ALA A 958 -27.57 -5.24 17.18
C ALA A 958 -27.19 -6.17 18.34
N GLY A 959 -25.92 -6.62 18.40
CA GLY A 959 -25.41 -7.42 19.52
C GLY A 959 -25.47 -6.69 20.86
N TYR A 960 -25.18 -5.38 20.89
CA TYR A 960 -25.33 -4.56 22.10
C TYR A 960 -26.80 -4.43 22.52
N LYS A 961 -27.70 -4.08 21.59
CA LYS A 961 -29.14 -3.96 21.85
C LYS A 961 -29.72 -5.28 22.37
N ARG A 962 -29.34 -6.41 21.77
CA ARG A 962 -29.75 -7.75 22.22
C ARG A 962 -29.22 -8.08 23.61
N ALA A 963 -27.95 -7.80 23.90
CA ALA A 963 -27.39 -8.01 25.23
C ALA A 963 -28.09 -7.16 26.30
N ILE A 964 -28.50 -5.93 25.98
CA ILE A 964 -29.31 -5.07 26.86
C ILE A 964 -30.71 -5.67 27.06
N ALA A 965 -31.36 -6.13 25.99
CA ALA A 965 -32.68 -6.75 26.07
C ALA A 965 -32.67 -8.03 26.93
N LEU A 966 -31.69 -8.93 26.72
CA LEU A 966 -31.51 -10.14 27.53
C LEU A 966 -31.23 -9.78 29.01
N ARG A 967 -30.47 -8.71 29.26
CA ARG A 967 -30.27 -8.19 30.63
C ARG A 967 -31.56 -7.64 31.25
N ALA A 968 -32.40 -6.97 30.47
CA ALA A 968 -33.69 -6.46 30.91
C ALA A 968 -34.69 -7.59 31.23
N GLN A 969 -34.55 -8.75 30.57
CA GLN A 969 -35.29 -9.98 30.87
C GLN A 969 -34.80 -10.71 32.14
N GLY A 970 -33.77 -10.20 32.81
CA GLY A 970 -33.25 -10.75 34.07
C GLY A 970 -32.09 -11.74 33.94
N LEU A 971 -31.64 -12.08 32.72
CA LEU A 971 -30.54 -13.03 32.52
C LEU A 971 -29.22 -12.49 33.06
N THR A 972 -28.45 -13.33 33.75
CA THR A 972 -27.10 -12.99 34.24
C THR A 972 -26.12 -12.75 33.09
N PHE A 973 -25.02 -12.00 33.31
CA PHE A 973 -24.01 -11.80 32.25
C PHE A 973 -23.40 -13.10 31.74
N LYS A 974 -23.39 -14.17 32.54
CA LYS A 974 -22.93 -15.49 32.12
C LYS A 974 -23.91 -16.15 31.16
N GLU A 975 -25.21 -16.04 31.43
CA GLU A 975 -26.27 -16.53 30.53
C GLU A 975 -26.31 -15.70 29.25
N VAL A 976 -26.25 -14.37 29.36
CA VAL A 976 -26.12 -13.49 28.19
C VAL A 976 -24.90 -13.87 27.36
N ALA A 977 -23.75 -14.15 27.98
CA ALA A 977 -22.56 -14.57 27.23
C ALA A 977 -22.80 -15.87 26.45
N ARG A 978 -23.46 -16.86 27.06
CA ARG A 978 -23.82 -18.13 26.43
C ARG A 978 -24.78 -17.97 25.25
N HIS A 979 -25.64 -16.95 25.27
CA HIS A 979 -26.48 -16.61 24.11
C HIS A 979 -25.67 -16.11 22.90
N PHE A 980 -24.47 -15.57 23.11
CA PHE A 980 -23.64 -15.07 22.01
C PHE A 980 -22.55 -16.06 21.61
N SER A 981 -21.92 -16.75 22.55
CA SER A 981 -20.96 -17.80 22.23
C SER A 981 -20.75 -18.73 23.42
N PRO A 982 -20.50 -20.03 23.17
CA PRO A 982 -20.24 -21.00 24.24
C PRO A 982 -18.97 -20.68 25.03
N THR A 983 -18.02 -19.94 24.45
CA THR A 983 -16.74 -19.59 25.09
C THR A 983 -16.63 -18.12 25.47
N LEU A 984 -17.64 -17.31 25.14
CA LEU A 984 -17.71 -15.93 25.60
C LEU A 984 -17.90 -15.89 27.12
N THR A 985 -17.06 -15.12 27.81
CA THR A 985 -17.18 -15.00 29.28
C THR A 985 -18.09 -13.85 29.68
N ALA A 986 -18.66 -13.93 30.88
CA ALA A 986 -19.43 -12.82 31.47
C ALA A 986 -18.65 -11.49 31.47
N ASN A 987 -17.32 -11.55 31.66
CA ASN A 987 -16.47 -10.35 31.66
C ASN A 987 -16.37 -9.70 30.27
N ASN A 988 -16.45 -10.47 29.19
CA ASN A 988 -16.47 -9.93 27.83
C ASN A 988 -17.76 -9.13 27.61
N VAL A 989 -18.91 -9.68 27.98
CA VAL A 989 -20.22 -8.99 27.89
C VAL A 989 -20.23 -7.72 28.74
N VAL A 990 -19.77 -7.80 29.99
CA VAL A 990 -19.68 -6.63 30.88
C VAL A 990 -18.77 -5.55 30.29
N SER A 991 -17.62 -5.93 29.74
CA SER A 991 -16.68 -4.98 29.17
C SER A 991 -17.22 -4.33 27.90
N ALA A 992 -17.93 -5.09 27.08
CA ALA A 992 -18.55 -4.61 25.86
C ALA A 992 -19.69 -3.63 26.17
N LEU A 993 -20.63 -4.00 27.04
CA LEU A 993 -21.71 -3.12 27.46
C LEU A 993 -21.17 -1.83 28.12
N LYS A 994 -20.12 -1.92 28.94
CA LYS A 994 -19.46 -0.72 29.50
C LYS A 994 -18.84 0.20 28.45
N ARG A 995 -18.33 -0.34 27.34
CA ARG A 995 -17.79 0.46 26.22
C ARG A 995 -18.92 1.11 25.42
N TYR A 996 -20.00 0.38 25.18
CA TYR A 996 -21.18 0.90 24.49
C TYR A 996 -21.86 2.01 25.30
N SER A 997 -22.02 1.79 26.60
CA SER A 997 -22.48 2.78 27.58
C SER A 997 -21.39 3.77 28.01
N SER A 998 -20.29 3.91 27.26
CA SER A 998 -19.22 4.82 27.67
C SER A 998 -19.70 6.27 27.61
N PRO A 999 -19.20 7.17 28.47
CA PRO A 999 -19.65 8.56 28.54
C PRO A 999 -19.54 9.37 27.24
N LYS A 1000 -18.83 8.86 26.23
CA LYS A 1000 -18.73 9.50 24.91
C LYS A 1000 -20.04 9.40 24.12
N SER A 1001 -20.64 8.21 24.03
CA SER A 1001 -21.90 8.01 23.30
C SER A 1001 -23.06 8.72 23.99
N VAL A 1002 -23.09 8.74 25.33
CA VAL A 1002 -24.11 9.44 26.12
C VAL A 1002 -23.94 10.97 26.09
N ARG A 1003 -22.71 11.48 25.93
CA ARG A 1003 -22.47 12.93 25.76
C ARG A 1003 -22.92 13.45 24.39
N GLU A 1004 -22.88 12.61 23.38
CA GLU A 1004 -23.31 12.96 22.02
C GLU A 1004 -24.85 12.94 21.88
N SER A 1005 -25.58 12.32 22.82
CA SER A 1005 -27.04 12.18 22.78
C SER A 1005 -27.82 13.21 23.61
N ILE A 1006 -27.17 14.13 24.34
CA ILE A 1006 -27.85 15.10 25.21
C ILE A 1006 -27.65 16.50 24.65
N SER A 1007 -28.74 17.23 24.48
CA SER A 1007 -28.74 18.58 23.93
C SER A 1007 -28.10 19.59 24.89
N ALA A 1008 -27.64 20.72 24.36
CA ALA A 1008 -27.12 21.82 25.18
C ALA A 1008 -28.18 22.36 26.17
N ASP A 1009 -29.46 22.32 25.79
CA ASP A 1009 -30.58 22.79 26.61
C ASP A 1009 -30.85 21.84 27.79
N GLU A 1010 -30.82 20.53 27.56
CA GLU A 1010 -30.91 19.54 28.64
C GLU A 1010 -29.74 19.66 29.62
N LEU A 1011 -28.52 19.94 29.12
CA LEU A 1011 -27.36 20.19 29.98
C LEU A 1011 -27.51 21.47 30.82
N LYS A 1012 -28.21 22.49 30.30
CA LYS A 1012 -28.53 23.73 31.02
C LYS A 1012 -29.60 23.47 32.08
N GLU A 1013 -30.63 22.70 31.77
CA GLU A 1013 -31.69 22.34 32.73
C GLU A 1013 -31.15 21.43 33.84
N ILE A 1014 -30.27 20.48 33.53
CA ILE A 1014 -29.57 19.69 34.57
C ILE A 1014 -28.80 20.61 35.53
N SER A 1015 -28.08 21.61 35.02
CA SER A 1015 -27.34 22.54 35.89
C SER A 1015 -28.29 23.33 36.79
N LYS A 1016 -29.39 23.86 36.24
CA LYS A 1016 -30.42 24.59 36.99
C LYS A 1016 -31.05 23.72 38.10
N LEU A 1017 -31.38 22.47 37.80
CA LEU A 1017 -31.93 21.54 38.80
C LEU A 1017 -30.89 21.14 39.87
N VAL A 1018 -29.61 21.03 39.50
CA VAL A 1018 -28.54 20.85 40.49
C VAL A 1018 -28.46 22.05 41.43
N ASP A 1019 -28.51 23.28 40.91
CA ASP A 1019 -28.50 24.50 41.72
C ASP A 1019 -29.73 24.57 42.64
N GLU A 1020 -30.90 24.17 42.14
CA GLU A 1020 -32.14 24.16 42.92
C GLU A 1020 -32.11 23.15 44.08
N TYR A 1021 -31.51 21.97 43.85
CA TYR A 1021 -31.54 20.85 44.79
C TYR A 1021 -30.29 20.72 45.68
N ALA A 1022 -29.19 21.36 45.33
CA ALA A 1022 -27.97 21.31 46.13
C ALA A 1022 -28.22 21.83 47.55
N GLY A 1023 -27.86 21.03 48.55
CA GLY A 1023 -28.06 21.35 49.97
C GLY A 1023 -29.49 21.17 50.50
N LYS A 1024 -30.48 20.94 49.62
CA LYS A 1024 -31.87 20.63 50.03
C LYS A 1024 -32.14 19.13 50.12
N TYR A 1025 -31.45 18.34 49.30
CA TYR A 1025 -31.61 16.89 49.24
C TYR A 1025 -30.25 16.18 49.32
N PRO A 1026 -30.20 14.96 49.88
CA PRO A 1026 -29.01 14.12 49.80
C PRO A 1026 -28.59 13.87 48.34
N VAL A 1027 -27.29 13.80 48.08
CA VAL A 1027 -26.72 13.62 46.72
C VAL A 1027 -27.35 12.46 45.94
N VAL A 1028 -27.66 11.36 46.65
CA VAL A 1028 -28.28 10.17 46.05
C VAL A 1028 -29.70 10.47 45.53
N GLU A 1029 -30.42 11.34 46.22
CA GLU A 1029 -31.78 11.76 45.86
C GLU A 1029 -31.78 12.81 44.76
N ILE A 1030 -30.79 13.72 44.73
CA ILE A 1030 -30.65 14.72 43.66
C ILE A 1030 -30.56 14.04 42.29
N VAL A 1031 -29.70 13.04 42.15
CA VAL A 1031 -29.57 12.32 40.88
C VAL A 1031 -30.88 11.64 40.48
N ALA A 1032 -31.56 11.01 41.44
CA ALA A 1032 -32.84 10.35 41.18
C ALA A 1032 -33.93 11.34 40.75
N LYS A 1033 -34.03 12.50 41.41
CA LYS A 1033 -35.00 13.55 41.08
C LYS A 1033 -34.75 14.14 39.70
N ILE A 1034 -33.50 14.47 39.36
CA ILE A 1034 -33.14 15.01 38.04
C ILE A 1034 -33.44 14.01 36.93
N CYS A 1035 -33.07 12.73 37.10
CA CYS A 1035 -33.39 11.69 36.11
C CYS A 1035 -34.91 11.54 35.90
N THR A 1036 -35.70 11.64 36.98
CA THR A 1036 -37.16 11.52 36.91
C THR A 1036 -37.79 12.73 36.21
N MET A 1037 -37.34 13.95 36.53
CA MET A 1037 -37.90 15.18 35.95
C MET A 1037 -37.62 15.34 34.46
N LEU A 1038 -36.42 14.93 34.03
CA LEU A 1038 -35.99 15.06 32.64
C LEU A 1038 -36.31 13.81 31.80
N ASN A 1039 -37.00 12.83 32.38
CA ASN A 1039 -37.29 11.54 31.76
C ASN A 1039 -36.03 10.84 31.18
N LEU A 1040 -34.89 11.03 31.85
CA LEU A 1040 -33.58 10.53 31.42
C LEU A 1040 -33.39 9.08 31.87
N GLY A 1041 -34.08 8.15 31.19
CA GLY A 1041 -33.83 6.71 31.21
C GLY A 1041 -33.38 6.09 32.55
N HIS A 1042 -32.47 5.11 32.49
CA HIS A 1042 -31.99 4.41 33.68
C HIS A 1042 -30.98 5.26 34.47
N ARG A 1043 -31.18 5.41 35.79
CA ARG A 1043 -30.38 6.29 36.68
C ARG A 1043 -28.87 6.10 36.58
N SER A 1044 -28.41 4.89 36.26
CA SER A 1044 -27.00 4.53 36.14
C SER A 1044 -26.28 5.24 34.98
N ASP A 1045 -27.02 5.56 33.91
CA ASP A 1045 -26.44 5.95 32.63
C ASP A 1045 -26.16 7.46 32.62
N HIS A 1046 -27.03 8.22 33.30
CA HIS A 1046 -26.91 9.67 33.46
C HIS A 1046 -26.15 10.10 34.71
N TYR A 1047 -25.82 9.16 35.60
CA TYR A 1047 -25.04 9.40 36.82
C TYR A 1047 -23.73 10.16 36.52
N TRP A 1048 -23.04 9.82 35.42
CA TRP A 1048 -21.77 10.46 35.03
C TRP A 1048 -21.91 11.88 34.49
N LEU A 1049 -23.11 12.33 34.14
CA LEU A 1049 -23.38 13.68 33.62
C LEU A 1049 -23.81 14.65 34.72
N ILE A 1050 -24.60 14.16 35.67
CA ILE A 1050 -25.15 14.94 36.77
C ILE A 1050 -24.09 15.11 37.87
N ILE A 1051 -23.35 14.04 38.19
CA ILE A 1051 -22.39 14.05 39.31
C ILE A 1051 -21.27 15.10 39.15
N PRO A 1052 -20.62 15.28 37.99
CA PRO A 1052 -19.61 16.33 37.85
C PRO A 1052 -20.15 17.74 38.16
N ARG A 1053 -21.43 18.01 37.85
CA ARG A 1053 -22.08 19.29 38.16
C ARG A 1053 -22.37 19.42 39.65
N ILE A 1054 -22.90 18.37 40.28
CA ILE A 1054 -23.05 18.31 41.74
C ILE A 1054 -21.70 18.55 42.42
N VAL A 1055 -20.63 17.90 41.96
CA VAL A 1055 -19.27 18.08 42.51
C VAL A 1055 -18.77 19.50 42.29
N ALA A 1056 -19.05 20.12 41.13
CA ALA A 1056 -18.63 21.49 40.83
C ALA A 1056 -19.43 22.56 41.61
N HIS A 1057 -20.63 22.23 42.10
CA HIS A 1057 -21.49 23.16 42.79
C HIS A 1057 -20.84 23.69 44.10
N PRO A 1058 -20.93 25.00 44.41
CA PRO A 1058 -20.27 25.62 45.55
C PRO A 1058 -20.54 24.93 46.90
N HIS A 1059 -21.78 24.51 47.15
CA HIS A 1059 -22.18 23.80 48.37
C HIS A 1059 -21.32 22.54 48.62
N TYR A 1060 -21.13 21.70 47.60
CA TYR A 1060 -20.37 20.46 47.73
C TYR A 1060 -18.86 20.69 47.65
N GLN A 1061 -18.40 21.74 46.98
CA GLN A 1061 -17.00 22.18 47.04
C GLN A 1061 -16.62 22.65 48.46
N ALA A 1062 -17.51 23.35 49.16
CA ALA A 1062 -17.30 23.72 50.56
C ALA A 1062 -17.19 22.47 51.44
N LYS A 1063 -18.18 21.56 51.38
CA LYS A 1063 -18.12 20.27 52.08
C LYS A 1063 -16.84 19.49 51.78
N LEU A 1064 -16.39 19.45 50.52
CA LEU A 1064 -15.14 18.79 50.13
C LEU A 1064 -13.88 19.49 50.68
N ARG A 1065 -13.91 20.79 50.97
CA ARG A 1065 -12.78 21.50 51.59
C ARG A 1065 -12.70 21.26 53.09
N ASP A 1066 -13.85 21.09 53.74
CA ASP A 1066 -13.95 20.95 55.20
C ASP A 1066 -13.64 19.53 55.72
N ILE A 1067 -13.43 18.57 54.80
CA ILE A 1067 -13.05 17.19 55.17
C ILE A 1067 -11.56 17.15 55.54
N ASP A 1068 -11.26 16.67 56.75
CA ASP A 1068 -9.93 16.16 57.07
C ASP A 1068 -9.70 14.84 56.32
N TYR A 1069 -9.07 14.94 55.15
CA TYR A 1069 -8.81 13.77 54.32
C TYR A 1069 -7.77 12.82 54.93
N ASN A 1070 -6.93 13.27 55.86
CA ASN A 1070 -5.97 12.39 56.52
C ASN A 1070 -6.70 11.50 57.52
N ASP A 1071 -7.59 12.06 58.33
CA ASP A 1071 -8.46 11.26 59.21
C ASP A 1071 -9.32 10.29 58.40
N LEU A 1072 -9.97 10.77 57.34
CA LEU A 1072 -10.80 9.92 56.49
C LEU A 1072 -10.00 8.78 55.85
N ALA A 1073 -8.79 9.05 55.35
CA ALA A 1073 -7.93 8.01 54.79
C ALA A 1073 -7.49 7.00 55.87
N ASN A 1074 -7.20 7.46 57.08
CA ASN A 1074 -6.88 6.59 58.22
C ASN A 1074 -8.08 5.71 58.62
N ARG A 1075 -9.29 6.26 58.71
CA ARG A 1075 -10.53 5.50 58.97
C ARG A 1075 -10.76 4.42 57.91
N ILE A 1076 -10.47 4.72 56.64
CA ILE A 1076 -10.58 3.75 55.53
C ILE A 1076 -9.47 2.69 55.61
N ALA A 1077 -8.22 3.09 55.87
CA ALA A 1077 -7.07 2.18 55.97
C ALA A 1077 -7.21 1.20 57.14
N MET A 1078 -7.75 1.65 58.27
CA MET A 1078 -8.05 0.82 59.44
C MET A 1078 -9.29 -0.09 59.24
N GLY A 1079 -10.03 0.08 58.15
CA GLY A 1079 -11.28 -0.64 57.88
C GLY A 1079 -12.47 -0.20 58.74
N ARG A 1080 -12.39 0.95 59.41
CA ARG A 1080 -13.48 1.51 60.25
C ARG A 1080 -14.62 2.10 59.42
N THR A 1081 -14.34 2.50 58.18
CA THR A 1081 -15.35 2.91 57.21
C THR A 1081 -14.95 2.47 55.80
N THR A 1082 -15.90 2.51 54.86
CA THR A 1082 -15.60 2.35 53.44
C THR A 1082 -15.82 3.69 52.74
N ALA A 1083 -15.14 3.93 51.61
CA ALA A 1083 -15.38 5.15 50.82
C ALA A 1083 -16.86 5.30 50.38
N LYS A 1084 -17.64 4.20 50.34
CA LYS A 1084 -19.08 4.24 50.08
C LYS A 1084 -19.85 4.75 51.31
N LEU A 1085 -19.52 4.24 52.49
CA LEU A 1085 -20.18 4.66 53.75
C LEU A 1085 -19.80 6.09 54.11
N ALA A 1086 -18.53 6.47 54.01
CA ALA A 1086 -18.09 7.84 54.25
C ALA A 1086 -18.73 8.84 53.28
N ALA A 1087 -18.88 8.48 52.00
CA ALA A 1087 -19.59 9.33 51.05
C ALA A 1087 -21.08 9.52 51.42
N LYS A 1088 -21.71 8.51 52.01
CA LYS A 1088 -23.09 8.61 52.51
C LYS A 1088 -23.17 9.45 53.80
N GLU A 1089 -22.25 9.24 54.73
CA GLU A 1089 -22.13 9.96 56.01
C GLU A 1089 -21.91 11.47 55.78
N LEU A 1090 -21.03 11.81 54.84
CA LEU A 1090 -20.68 13.20 54.50
C LEU A 1090 -21.62 13.84 53.48
N ASP A 1091 -22.60 13.08 52.98
CA ASP A 1091 -23.50 13.47 51.89
C ASP A 1091 -22.74 14.06 50.68
N LEU A 1092 -21.85 13.24 50.13
CA LEU A 1092 -20.96 13.60 49.02
C LEU A 1092 -21.03 12.58 47.88
N PRO A 1093 -20.77 13.01 46.63
CA PRO A 1093 -20.58 12.07 45.54
C PRO A 1093 -19.40 11.13 45.81
N ARG A 1094 -19.66 9.82 45.92
CA ARG A 1094 -18.62 8.80 46.14
C ARG A 1094 -17.43 8.95 45.21
N TYR A 1095 -17.69 9.31 43.95
CA TYR A 1095 -16.63 9.51 42.94
C TYR A 1095 -15.67 10.65 43.32
N ALA A 1096 -16.17 11.79 43.81
CA ALA A 1096 -15.33 12.91 44.22
C ALA A 1096 -14.45 12.55 45.42
N LEU A 1097 -15.05 11.88 46.40
CA LEU A 1097 -14.32 11.39 47.58
C LEU A 1097 -13.21 10.42 47.19
N VAL A 1098 -13.52 9.42 46.35
CA VAL A 1098 -12.54 8.44 45.86
C VAL A 1098 -11.46 9.10 45.00
N SER A 1099 -11.80 10.10 44.18
CA SER A 1099 -10.83 10.82 43.35
C SER A 1099 -9.81 11.58 44.21
N ARG A 1100 -10.28 12.31 45.24
CA ARG A 1100 -9.42 13.00 46.20
C ARG A 1100 -8.59 12.02 47.03
N LEU A 1101 -9.19 10.94 47.51
CA LEU A 1101 -8.48 9.87 48.24
C LEU A 1101 -7.45 9.16 47.36
N LYS A 1102 -7.67 8.99 46.05
CA LYS A 1102 -6.67 8.42 45.13
C LYS A 1102 -5.43 9.31 45.00
N GLY A 1103 -5.61 10.63 44.95
CA GLY A 1103 -4.50 11.59 44.96
C GLY A 1103 -3.72 11.61 46.28
N LEU A 1104 -4.38 11.22 47.38
CA LEU A 1104 -3.75 11.07 48.70
C LEU A 1104 -3.13 9.69 48.90
N ASN A 1105 -3.71 8.61 48.37
CA ASN A 1105 -3.15 7.26 48.46
C ASN A 1105 -1.79 7.13 47.79
N SER A 1106 -1.50 7.92 46.74
CA SER A 1106 -0.15 8.00 46.17
C SER A 1106 0.86 8.69 47.10
N LYS A 1107 0.39 9.50 48.07
CA LYS A 1107 1.21 10.17 49.08
C LYS A 1107 1.27 9.40 50.41
N LEU A 1108 0.19 8.70 50.80
CA LEU A 1108 0.09 7.92 52.04
C LEU A 1108 0.80 6.57 51.95
N PHE A 1109 0.72 5.90 50.81
CA PHE A 1109 1.42 4.64 50.58
C PHE A 1109 2.65 4.88 49.72
N SER A 1110 3.76 5.23 50.38
CA SER A 1110 5.04 5.45 49.70
C SER A 1110 5.35 4.27 48.77
N PRO A 1111 5.63 4.50 47.47
CA PRO A 1111 6.06 3.45 46.56
C PRO A 1111 7.46 2.94 46.92
N LYS A 1112 8.24 3.74 47.67
CA LYS A 1112 9.54 3.33 48.20
C LYS A 1112 9.31 2.43 49.41
N TRP A 1113 9.94 1.27 49.36
CA TRP A 1113 10.03 0.36 50.49
C TRP A 1113 11.27 0.70 51.31
N THR A 1114 11.09 1.00 52.60
CA THR A 1114 12.20 1.13 53.54
C THR A 1114 12.76 -0.26 53.87
N GLU A 1115 14.00 -0.34 54.34
CA GLU A 1115 14.59 -1.62 54.74
C GLU A 1115 13.78 -2.30 55.85
N GLU A 1116 13.23 -1.51 56.78
CA GLU A 1116 12.39 -2.04 57.85
C GLU A 1116 11.05 -2.61 57.34
N GLU A 1117 10.42 -1.94 56.36
CA GLU A 1117 9.21 -2.47 55.71
C GLU A 1117 9.51 -3.77 54.94
N ILE A 1118 10.67 -3.85 54.29
CA ILE A 1118 11.13 -5.07 53.59
C ILE A 1118 11.36 -6.18 54.61
N ARG A 1119 12.03 -5.89 55.73
CA ARG A 1119 12.27 -6.86 56.79
C ARG A 1119 10.98 -7.42 57.36
N LYS A 1120 10.03 -6.55 57.72
CA LYS A 1120 8.68 -6.96 58.19
C LYS A 1120 7.94 -7.81 57.16
N LEU A 1121 8.06 -7.49 55.87
CA LEU A 1121 7.46 -8.30 54.80
C LEU A 1121 8.15 -9.66 54.65
N VAL A 1122 9.47 -9.73 54.78
CA VAL A 1122 10.22 -10.98 54.75
C VAL A 1122 9.85 -11.85 55.95
N ASP A 1123 9.83 -11.29 57.15
CA ASP A 1123 9.45 -11.99 58.39
C ASP A 1123 8.00 -12.52 58.28
N TYR A 1124 7.07 -11.70 57.80
CA TYR A 1124 5.69 -12.13 57.55
C TYR A 1124 5.62 -13.26 56.53
N MET A 1125 6.37 -13.17 55.44
CA MET A 1125 6.40 -14.23 54.42
C MET A 1125 7.01 -15.52 54.96
N GLN A 1126 8.06 -15.46 55.78
CA GLN A 1126 8.71 -16.63 56.36
C GLN A 1126 7.87 -17.33 57.43
N THR A 1127 7.03 -16.58 58.14
CA THR A 1127 6.13 -17.11 59.18
C THR A 1127 4.77 -17.54 58.64
N CYS A 1128 4.48 -17.29 57.36
CA CYS A 1128 3.21 -17.65 56.76
C CYS A 1128 3.27 -19.05 56.13
N ASP A 1129 2.79 -20.05 56.86
CA ASP A 1129 2.68 -21.44 56.39
C ASP A 1129 1.59 -21.64 55.31
N SER A 1130 0.74 -20.63 55.11
CA SER A 1130 -0.38 -20.65 54.17
C SER A 1130 -0.29 -19.51 53.14
N LYS A 1131 -1.29 -19.38 52.27
CA LYS A 1131 -1.32 -18.33 51.25
C LYS A 1131 -1.25 -16.94 51.93
N PRO A 1132 -0.26 -16.09 51.61
CA PRO A 1132 -0.07 -14.81 52.29
C PRO A 1132 -1.31 -13.92 52.22
N ASP A 1133 -1.82 -13.50 53.38
CA ASP A 1133 -2.90 -12.51 53.48
C ASP A 1133 -2.30 -11.10 53.46
N PHE A 1134 -2.06 -10.60 52.25
CA PHE A 1134 -1.55 -9.24 52.06
C PHE A 1134 -2.52 -8.14 52.53
N VAL A 1135 -3.80 -8.45 52.79
CA VAL A 1135 -4.74 -7.48 53.37
C VAL A 1135 -4.43 -7.32 54.86
N TYR A 1136 -4.26 -8.42 55.57
CA TYR A 1136 -3.83 -8.43 56.97
C TYR A 1136 -2.45 -7.78 57.15
N PHE A 1137 -1.46 -8.17 56.34
CA PHE A 1137 -0.11 -7.59 56.43
C PHE A 1137 -0.09 -6.09 56.12
N SER A 1138 -0.82 -5.66 55.09
CA SER A 1138 -0.96 -4.24 54.75
C SER A 1138 -1.57 -3.43 55.90
N LYS A 1139 -2.53 -4.01 56.64
CA LYS A 1139 -3.15 -3.39 57.81
C LYS A 1139 -2.17 -3.23 58.98
N ILE A 1140 -1.29 -4.21 59.19
CA ILE A 1140 -0.23 -4.14 60.21
C ILE A 1140 0.84 -3.12 59.82
N LEU A 1141 1.27 -3.15 58.56
CA LEU A 1141 2.36 -2.32 58.10
C LEU A 1141 1.93 -0.84 57.99
N GLY A 1142 0.66 -0.57 57.68
CA GLY A 1142 0.07 0.78 57.63
C GLY A 1142 0.54 1.67 56.49
N THR A 1143 1.71 1.41 55.92
CA THR A 1143 2.40 2.25 54.93
C THR A 1143 2.47 1.65 53.53
N LYS A 1144 1.97 0.42 53.33
CA LYS A 1144 1.87 -0.24 52.02
C LYS A 1144 0.50 -0.84 51.83
N SER A 1145 -0.01 -0.80 50.60
CA SER A 1145 -1.25 -1.48 50.20
C SER A 1145 -1.03 -2.96 49.86
N PRO A 1146 -2.08 -3.81 49.86
CA PRO A 1146 -1.94 -5.23 49.49
C PRO A 1146 -1.41 -5.41 48.06
N LYS A 1147 -1.79 -4.49 47.16
CA LYS A 1147 -1.34 -4.45 45.77
C LYS A 1147 0.14 -4.09 45.62
N GLN A 1148 0.75 -3.41 46.59
CA GLN A 1148 2.19 -3.13 46.59
C GLN A 1148 3.00 -4.30 47.17
N CYS A 1149 2.42 -5.06 48.11
CA CYS A 1149 3.08 -6.18 48.77
C CYS A 1149 3.37 -7.32 47.78
N ASN A 1150 2.39 -7.73 46.96
CA ASN A 1150 2.56 -8.88 46.06
C ASN A 1150 3.68 -8.71 44.98
N PRO A 1151 3.76 -7.56 44.26
CA PRO A 1151 4.89 -7.30 43.37
C PRO A 1151 6.23 -7.26 44.11
N LYS A 1152 6.26 -6.74 45.34
CA LYS A 1152 7.50 -6.67 46.13
C LYS A 1152 7.96 -8.06 46.56
N VAL A 1153 7.07 -8.94 47.01
CA VAL A 1153 7.38 -10.36 47.27
C VAL A 1153 7.92 -11.03 46.01
N SER A 1154 7.30 -10.79 44.86
CA SER A 1154 7.78 -11.33 43.57
C SER A 1154 9.17 -10.81 43.18
N GLU A 1155 9.48 -9.55 43.50
CA GLU A 1155 10.82 -8.97 43.33
C GLU A 1155 11.83 -9.61 44.30
N LEU A 1156 11.49 -9.74 45.59
CA LEU A 1156 12.34 -10.33 46.62
C LEU A 1156 12.64 -11.81 46.33
N ARG A 1157 11.67 -12.56 45.82
CA ARG A 1157 11.87 -13.93 45.32
C ARG A 1157 12.85 -13.98 44.15
N ARG A 1158 12.71 -13.09 43.15
CA ARG A 1158 13.64 -13.01 42.02
C ARG A 1158 15.07 -12.63 42.43
N LYS A 1159 15.21 -11.83 43.49
CA LYS A 1159 16.50 -11.46 44.08
C LYS A 1159 17.07 -12.52 45.02
N GLY A 1160 16.38 -13.64 45.24
CA GLY A 1160 16.82 -14.70 46.14
C GLY A 1160 16.75 -14.36 47.63
N VAL A 1161 16.10 -13.24 48.00
CA VAL A 1161 15.93 -12.80 49.40
C VAL A 1161 14.89 -13.64 50.13
N LEU A 1162 13.96 -14.27 49.40
CA LEU A 1162 13.01 -15.26 49.90
C LEU A 1162 13.30 -16.64 49.26
N PRO A 1163 14.34 -17.36 49.70
CA PRO A 1163 14.66 -18.69 49.18
C PRO A 1163 13.68 -19.75 49.72
N GLY A 1164 13.28 -20.71 48.88
CA GLY A 1164 12.62 -21.95 49.32
C GLY A 1164 11.09 -22.00 49.31
N MET A 1165 10.38 -20.91 49.02
CA MET A 1165 8.91 -20.98 48.90
C MET A 1165 8.45 -21.43 47.49
N PRO A 1166 7.52 -22.40 47.38
CA PRO A 1166 7.00 -22.85 46.10
C PRO A 1166 6.39 -21.68 45.30
N LYS A 1167 6.60 -21.70 43.97
CA LYS A 1167 5.96 -20.74 43.06
C LYS A 1167 4.45 -20.91 43.18
N VAL A 1168 3.78 -19.88 43.68
CA VAL A 1168 2.30 -19.77 43.75
C VAL A 1168 1.73 -19.48 42.38
#